data_AF-A0A0A2VR80-F1
#
_entry.id   AF-A0A0A2VR80-F1
#
_cell.length_a   1.000
_cell.length_b   1.000
_cell.length_c   1.000
_cell.angle_alpha   90.00
_cell.angle_beta   90.00
_cell.angle_gamma   90.00
#
_symmetry.space_group_name_H-M   'P 1'
#
loop_
_entity.id
_entity.type
_entity.pdbx_description
1 polymer ?
#
loop_
_entity_poly.entity_id
_entity_poly.type
_entity_poly.pdbx_seq_one_letter_code
_entity_poly.pdbx_strand_id
1 'polypeptide(L)'
;MADESKPPFPPFTLETAKIKVKAAQDAWNTKTPDKVKMAYTPDTIWRNRDQFLQGRDAVREFLADKWATENGYRLRKELFAFTDNKIAVQFWYEWHNERGQWWRTYGLEDWTFAENGLMRKRQMSGNDVRIGEEERWFKDGVDVNSVDIEEPPYIAPMTEEIDRLRREIAQRESELADLKSQLAVAESQKRETEHSADAQKDWKWPLKEDEYERYSRQMIVPNFGLQGQLRLREAKVLLVGAGGLGCPAAAYLAGAGVGVLGLIDGDTVEVSNLHRQVAHSTSRVGMTKVESAITYLKEYDPPLPLPHYLPLNPTITYHAHQTHLTPQNAASILSSYDLVLDCTDHPSSRYLISDACVLLGKPLVSASAFQTSGQLLVLHSPPGRGPCYRCVFPKPPPPESVVGCGEGGIIGPVVGTMGVLQALEAIKLITRGGLESPSPSSSSSTDAAAPKQITMLLFSSMAENDNMFRTVRIRGKRDDCFACGSGGGDGALTLAQMQSSLDYVQFCGVAQPVKLLHPAERIPVSEYARIAADRGSPHLLIDVREKEHFGLSNIPGSVNVPISLFMRPRAPTEAGTPDWMPADLPHSAPIYVVCRVGNDSQIATQKLKELGLDRNGERFVGDIDGGLRAWRKDVDPTLPFI
;
A
#
# COMPACT_ATOMS: atom_id res chain seq x y z
N MET A 1 68.85 -6.38 23.26
CA MET A 1 67.83 -7.00 22.39
C MET A 1 68.00 -6.36 21.04
N ALA A 2 68.33 -7.14 20.00
CA ALA A 2 68.51 -6.58 18.66
C ALA A 2 67.22 -5.86 18.25
N ASP A 3 67.36 -4.62 17.79
CA ASP A 3 66.25 -3.78 17.36
C ASP A 3 65.59 -4.43 16.14
N GLU A 4 64.48 -5.14 16.35
CA GLU A 4 63.77 -5.85 15.29
C GLU A 4 63.17 -4.81 14.34
N SER A 5 63.87 -4.60 13.23
CA SER A 5 63.48 -3.66 12.18
C SER A 5 63.31 -4.38 10.85
N LYS A 6 62.38 -3.89 10.04
CA LYS A 6 62.08 -4.44 8.72
C LYS A 6 61.94 -3.32 7.71
N PRO A 7 63.02 -2.89 7.02
CA PRO A 7 62.91 -1.87 5.98
C PRO A 7 62.06 -2.37 4.78
N PRO A 8 61.51 -1.48 3.93
CA PRO A 8 61.49 -0.02 4.05
C PRO A 8 60.71 0.51 5.28
N PHE A 9 61.06 1.70 5.77
CA PHE A 9 60.41 2.35 6.93
C PHE A 9 59.39 3.40 6.48
N PRO A 10 58.31 3.64 7.25
CA PRO A 10 57.42 4.77 7.00
C PRO A 10 58.11 6.11 7.34
N PRO A 11 57.72 7.25 6.72
CA PRO A 11 56.66 7.38 5.73
C PRO A 11 57.03 6.77 4.37
N PHE A 12 56.07 6.09 3.75
CA PHE A 12 56.29 5.39 2.48
C PHE A 12 56.18 6.34 1.29
N THR A 13 57.07 6.13 0.33
CA THR A 13 56.96 6.58 -1.07
C THR A 13 56.28 5.50 -1.90
N LEU A 14 55.85 5.84 -3.13
CA LEU A 14 55.27 4.86 -4.05
C LEU A 14 56.19 3.65 -4.27
N GLU A 15 57.49 3.89 -4.44
CA GLU A 15 58.49 2.83 -4.65
C GLU A 15 58.65 1.94 -3.42
N THR A 16 58.79 2.53 -2.24
CA THR A 16 58.97 1.78 -0.99
C THR A 16 57.69 1.03 -0.56
N ALA A 17 56.51 1.58 -0.86
CA ALA A 17 55.23 0.90 -0.68
C ALA A 17 55.11 -0.32 -1.60
N LYS A 18 55.47 -0.20 -2.89
CA LYS A 18 55.49 -1.35 -3.83
C LYS A 18 56.42 -2.45 -3.35
N ILE A 19 57.63 -2.10 -2.89
CA ILE A 19 58.58 -3.06 -2.31
C ILE A 19 57.97 -3.78 -1.10
N LYS A 20 57.29 -3.05 -0.20
CA LYS A 20 56.60 -3.65 0.95
C LYS A 20 55.51 -4.64 0.54
N VAL A 21 54.68 -4.28 -0.44
CA VAL A 21 53.60 -5.15 -0.93
C VAL A 21 54.16 -6.45 -1.51
N LYS A 22 55.20 -6.36 -2.34
CA LYS A 22 55.82 -7.56 -2.94
C LYS A 22 56.59 -8.40 -1.92
N ALA A 23 57.32 -7.78 -0.99
CA ALA A 23 57.94 -8.53 0.11
C ALA A 23 56.91 -9.28 0.98
N ALA A 24 55.72 -8.70 1.19
CA ALA A 24 54.62 -9.38 1.88
C ALA A 24 54.04 -10.52 1.03
N GLN A 25 53.83 -10.32 -0.28
CA GLN A 25 53.42 -11.38 -1.20
C GLN A 25 54.36 -12.59 -1.14
N ASP A 26 55.66 -12.34 -1.28
CA ASP A 26 56.68 -13.39 -1.33
C ASP A 26 56.76 -14.15 -0.01
N ALA A 27 56.69 -13.44 1.12
CA ALA A 27 56.63 -14.05 2.45
C ALA A 27 55.44 -14.99 2.59
N TRP A 28 54.24 -14.56 2.17
CA TRP A 28 53.04 -15.41 2.23
C TRP A 28 53.12 -16.62 1.29
N ASN A 29 53.72 -16.47 0.11
CA ASN A 29 53.93 -17.58 -0.82
C ASN A 29 54.93 -18.64 -0.30
N THR A 30 55.74 -18.35 0.71
CA THR A 30 56.53 -19.38 1.42
C THR A 30 55.68 -20.36 2.22
N LYS A 31 54.43 -19.98 2.56
CA LYS A 31 53.51 -20.76 3.39
C LYS A 31 54.14 -21.22 4.72
N THR A 32 55.03 -20.41 5.28
CA THR A 32 55.75 -20.70 6.51
C THR A 32 55.30 -19.75 7.63
N PRO A 33 54.42 -20.18 8.56
CA PRO A 33 53.85 -19.31 9.59
C PRO A 33 54.90 -18.55 10.40
N ASP A 34 56.00 -19.21 10.79
CA ASP A 34 57.07 -18.60 11.57
C ASP A 34 57.87 -17.54 10.81
N LYS A 35 57.92 -17.61 9.46
CA LYS A 35 58.56 -16.56 8.65
C LYS A 35 57.61 -15.37 8.46
N VAL A 36 56.33 -15.65 8.23
CA VAL A 36 55.33 -14.60 7.96
C VAL A 36 55.03 -13.78 9.20
N LYS A 37 54.92 -14.39 10.39
CA LYS A 37 54.65 -13.66 11.64
C LYS A 37 55.71 -12.60 11.97
N MET A 38 56.95 -12.80 11.52
CA MET A 38 58.06 -11.85 11.72
C MET A 38 57.94 -10.57 10.86
N ALA A 39 56.90 -10.43 10.03
CA ALA A 39 56.57 -9.16 9.38
C ALA A 39 55.74 -8.21 10.26
N TYR A 40 55.28 -8.68 11.42
CA TYR A 40 54.35 -7.96 12.29
C TYR A 40 55.01 -7.61 13.63
N THR A 41 54.49 -6.60 14.33
CA THR A 41 54.94 -6.29 15.70
C THR A 41 54.52 -7.41 16.67
N PRO A 42 55.21 -7.59 17.82
CA PRO A 42 54.83 -8.60 18.83
C PRO A 42 53.38 -8.49 19.29
N ASP A 43 52.82 -7.28 19.30
CA ASP A 43 51.48 -6.89 19.75
C ASP A 43 50.49 -6.61 18.61
N THR A 44 50.79 -7.06 17.38
CA THR A 44 49.99 -6.77 16.18
C THR A 44 48.50 -7.11 16.32
N ILE A 45 47.63 -6.31 15.70
CA ILE A 45 46.18 -6.56 15.69
C ILE A 45 45.72 -6.93 14.29
N TRP A 46 45.10 -8.09 14.15
CA TRP A 46 44.51 -8.55 12.90
C TRP A 46 42.99 -8.61 12.97
N ARG A 47 42.36 -8.26 11.85
CA ARG A 47 41.04 -8.78 11.48
C ARG A 47 41.17 -9.52 10.17
N ASN A 48 40.66 -10.73 10.11
CA ASN A 48 40.57 -11.53 8.89
C ASN A 48 39.12 -11.97 8.71
N ARG A 49 38.37 -11.32 7.81
CA ARG A 49 36.91 -11.45 7.69
C ARG A 49 36.22 -11.17 9.04
N ASP A 50 35.64 -12.19 9.66
CA ASP A 50 34.92 -12.18 10.93
C ASP A 50 35.80 -12.53 12.15
N GLN A 51 37.07 -12.92 11.93
CA GLN A 51 37.99 -13.32 13.00
C GLN A 51 38.92 -12.17 13.42
N PHE A 52 39.18 -12.07 14.72
CA PHE A 52 40.07 -11.07 15.33
C PHE A 52 41.21 -11.76 16.08
N LEU A 53 42.45 -11.33 15.84
CA LEU A 53 43.65 -11.93 16.43
C LEU A 53 44.54 -10.83 17.02
N GLN A 54 45.25 -11.16 18.09
CA GLN A 54 46.22 -10.26 18.72
C GLN A 54 47.54 -10.97 19.00
N GLY A 55 48.64 -10.37 18.56
CA GLY A 55 50.00 -10.84 18.77
C GLY A 55 50.49 -11.90 17.78
N ARG A 56 51.82 -12.10 17.72
CA ARG A 56 52.47 -12.99 16.75
C ARG A 56 52.08 -14.47 16.89
N ASP A 57 51.81 -14.93 18.11
CA ASP A 57 51.49 -16.34 18.34
C ASP A 57 50.10 -16.70 17.81
N ALA A 58 49.10 -15.85 18.05
CA ALA A 58 47.76 -16.01 17.47
C ALA A 58 47.79 -15.94 15.93
N VAL A 59 48.61 -15.04 15.38
CA VAL A 59 48.84 -14.98 13.92
C VAL A 59 49.50 -16.25 13.39
N ARG A 60 50.47 -16.83 14.10
CA ARG A 60 51.13 -18.08 13.69
C ARG A 60 50.15 -19.24 13.66
N GLU A 61 49.34 -19.39 14.69
CA GLU A 61 48.32 -20.44 14.81
C GLU A 61 47.31 -20.34 13.66
N PHE A 62 46.74 -19.15 13.43
CA PHE A 62 45.84 -18.90 12.31
C PHE A 62 46.46 -19.27 10.95
N LEU A 63 47.73 -18.92 10.71
CA LEU A 63 48.41 -19.25 9.46
C LEU A 63 48.67 -20.75 9.31
N ALA A 64 48.94 -21.46 10.40
CA ALA A 64 49.10 -22.92 10.39
C ALA A 64 47.79 -23.61 10.01
N ASP A 65 46.67 -23.21 10.62
CA ASP A 65 45.34 -23.76 10.31
C ASP A 65 44.92 -23.46 8.87
N LYS A 66 45.19 -22.24 8.42
CA LYS A 66 44.91 -21.80 7.04
C LYS A 66 45.58 -22.71 6.03
N TRP A 67 46.88 -22.96 6.15
CA TRP A 67 47.62 -23.78 5.18
C TRP A 67 47.54 -25.28 5.42
N ALA A 68 46.95 -25.74 6.54
CA ALA A 68 46.51 -27.12 6.67
C ALA A 68 45.29 -27.42 5.76
N THR A 69 44.44 -26.40 5.53
CA THR A 69 43.21 -26.54 4.74
C THR A 69 43.38 -26.07 3.29
N GLU A 70 44.07 -24.95 3.08
CA GLU A 70 44.22 -24.28 1.79
C GLU A 70 45.46 -24.79 1.04
N ASN A 71 45.30 -25.93 0.37
CA ASN A 71 46.36 -26.57 -0.40
C ASN A 71 46.61 -25.84 -1.72
N GLY A 72 47.81 -26.00 -2.29
CA GLY A 72 48.17 -25.35 -3.56
C GLY A 72 48.29 -23.82 -3.51
N TYR A 73 48.22 -23.20 -2.31
CA TYR A 73 48.16 -21.75 -2.12
C TYR A 73 49.20 -20.95 -2.93
N ARG A 74 48.72 -20.01 -3.74
CA ARG A 74 49.50 -19.01 -4.49
C ARG A 74 48.80 -17.66 -4.47
N LEU A 75 49.53 -16.62 -4.09
CA LEU A 75 49.03 -15.28 -3.83
C LEU A 75 49.74 -14.25 -4.70
N ARG A 76 48.97 -13.31 -5.23
CA ARG A 76 49.43 -12.05 -5.77
C ARG A 76 48.87 -10.88 -4.97
N LYS A 77 49.73 -9.89 -4.72
CA LYS A 77 49.37 -8.62 -4.10
C LYS A 77 49.82 -7.48 -4.99
N GLU A 78 48.95 -6.49 -5.15
CA GLU A 78 49.23 -5.23 -5.82
C GLU A 78 48.92 -4.05 -4.91
N LEU A 79 49.73 -3.01 -5.02
CA LEU A 79 49.53 -1.78 -4.26
C LEU A 79 48.26 -1.08 -4.75
N PHE A 80 47.29 -0.86 -3.85
CA PHE A 80 46.06 -0.15 -4.18
C PHE A 80 46.15 1.34 -3.83
N ALA A 81 46.59 1.65 -2.61
CA ALA A 81 46.84 3.02 -2.16
C ALA A 81 47.84 3.04 -1.00
N PHE A 82 48.46 4.18 -0.70
CA PHE A 82 49.32 4.35 0.48
C PHE A 82 49.29 5.81 0.97
N THR A 83 49.60 6.00 2.25
CA THR A 83 49.85 7.31 2.87
C THR A 83 50.73 7.11 4.09
N ASP A 84 51.73 7.97 4.32
CA ASP A 84 52.60 7.94 5.51
C ASP A 84 52.97 6.51 5.97
N ASN A 85 52.33 6.00 7.03
CA ASN A 85 52.56 4.68 7.61
C ASN A 85 51.48 3.62 7.29
N LYS A 86 50.67 3.84 6.26
CA LYS A 86 49.57 2.95 5.85
C LYS A 86 49.70 2.53 4.39
N ILE A 87 49.34 1.27 4.13
CA ILE A 87 49.28 0.70 2.79
C ILE A 87 47.98 -0.08 2.65
N ALA A 88 47.21 0.24 1.61
CA ALA A 88 46.07 -0.55 1.15
C ALA A 88 46.50 -1.42 -0.03
N VAL A 89 46.04 -2.67 -0.04
CA VAL A 89 46.50 -3.70 -0.97
C VAL A 89 45.34 -4.43 -1.57
N GLN A 90 45.36 -4.64 -2.87
CA GLN A 90 44.49 -5.58 -3.54
C GLN A 90 45.21 -6.91 -3.70
N PHE A 91 44.51 -8.01 -3.46
CA PHE A 91 45.12 -9.33 -3.55
C PHE A 91 44.19 -10.37 -4.16
N TRP A 92 44.83 -11.39 -4.72
CA TRP A 92 44.18 -12.57 -5.27
C TRP A 92 44.98 -13.79 -4.86
N TYR A 93 44.31 -14.83 -4.39
CA TYR A 93 44.99 -16.12 -4.20
C TYR A 93 44.14 -17.30 -4.65
N GLU A 94 44.82 -18.34 -5.10
CA GLU A 94 44.19 -19.60 -5.50
C GLU A 94 44.64 -20.71 -4.56
N TRP A 95 43.70 -21.59 -4.24
CA TRP A 95 43.91 -22.75 -3.38
C TRP A 95 42.89 -23.84 -3.70
N HIS A 96 43.15 -25.07 -3.29
CA HIS A 96 42.18 -26.15 -3.36
C HIS A 96 42.02 -26.83 -2.00
N ASN A 97 40.83 -27.39 -1.78
CA ASN A 97 40.58 -28.21 -0.60
C ASN A 97 41.09 -29.65 -0.80
N GLU A 98 40.95 -30.48 0.23
CA GLU A 98 41.34 -31.91 0.20
C GLU A 98 40.64 -32.73 -0.89
N ARG A 99 39.48 -32.28 -1.36
CA ARG A 99 38.71 -32.92 -2.44
C ARG A 99 39.14 -32.47 -3.85
N GLY A 100 40.16 -31.62 -3.94
CA GLY A 100 40.67 -31.09 -5.21
C GLY A 100 39.82 -29.98 -5.84
N GLN A 101 38.82 -29.44 -5.13
CA GLN A 101 38.06 -28.29 -5.63
C GLN A 101 38.86 -27.01 -5.46
N TRP A 102 39.11 -26.31 -6.57
CA TRP A 102 39.80 -25.01 -6.59
C TRP A 102 38.89 -23.83 -6.26
N TRP A 103 39.51 -22.83 -5.64
CA TRP A 103 38.93 -21.56 -5.26
C TRP A 103 39.88 -20.44 -5.61
N ARG A 104 39.32 -19.31 -6.03
CA ARG A 104 40.04 -18.04 -6.15
C ARG A 104 39.42 -17.04 -5.19
N THR A 105 40.25 -16.50 -4.32
CA THR A 105 39.86 -15.44 -3.38
C THR A 105 40.22 -14.09 -3.98
N TYR A 106 39.25 -13.17 -3.99
CA TYR A 106 39.44 -11.75 -4.34
C TYR A 106 39.33 -10.92 -3.07
N GLY A 107 40.27 -10.02 -2.80
CA GLY A 107 40.20 -9.23 -1.56
C GLY A 107 41.04 -7.96 -1.51
N LEU A 108 40.82 -7.23 -0.41
CA LEU A 108 41.51 -6.01 -0.05
C LEU A 108 42.07 -6.14 1.37
N GLU A 109 43.24 -5.56 1.59
CA GLU A 109 43.86 -5.41 2.91
C GLU A 109 44.19 -3.95 3.22
N ASP A 110 44.06 -3.57 4.50
CA ASP A 110 44.56 -2.31 5.06
C ASP A 110 45.63 -2.62 6.12
N TRP A 111 46.83 -2.10 5.91
CA TRP A 111 47.99 -2.28 6.77
C TRP A 111 48.40 -0.97 7.42
N THR A 112 48.68 -0.99 8.73
CA THR A 112 49.33 0.11 9.44
C THR A 112 50.66 -0.36 10.03
N PHE A 113 51.71 0.43 9.81
CA PHE A 113 53.08 0.11 10.20
C PHE A 113 53.53 0.92 11.44
N ALA A 114 54.45 0.34 12.20
CA ALA A 114 55.24 1.02 13.23
C ALA A 114 56.51 1.64 12.60
N GLU A 115 57.18 2.52 13.34
CA GLU A 115 58.38 3.24 12.87
C GLU A 115 59.52 2.29 12.47
N ASN A 116 59.64 1.14 13.13
CA ASN A 116 60.61 0.09 12.79
C ASN A 116 60.23 -0.74 11.55
N GLY A 117 59.16 -0.37 10.83
CA GLY A 117 58.75 -0.99 9.56
C GLY A 117 57.99 -2.31 9.68
N LEU A 118 57.67 -2.74 10.92
CA LEU A 118 56.81 -3.89 11.18
C LEU A 118 55.32 -3.50 11.11
N MET A 119 54.46 -4.44 10.67
CA MET A 119 53.01 -4.23 10.62
C MET A 119 52.38 -4.37 12.02
N ARG A 120 51.86 -3.28 12.56
CA ARG A 120 51.14 -3.26 13.85
C ARG A 120 49.64 -3.53 13.72
N LYS A 121 49.07 -3.33 12.53
CA LYS A 121 47.66 -3.63 12.24
C LYS A 121 47.50 -4.17 10.82
N ARG A 122 46.70 -5.23 10.66
CA ARG A 122 46.26 -5.76 9.36
C ARG A 122 44.75 -6.01 9.37
N GLN A 123 44.04 -5.51 8.39
CA GLN A 123 42.61 -5.75 8.21
C GLN A 123 42.42 -6.37 6.83
N MET A 124 41.86 -7.58 6.74
CA MET A 124 41.65 -8.29 5.48
C MET A 124 40.17 -8.59 5.28
N SER A 125 39.66 -8.26 4.09
CA SER A 125 38.36 -8.69 3.56
C SER A 125 38.58 -9.40 2.23
N GLY A 126 37.90 -10.51 2.00
CA GLY A 126 37.91 -11.17 0.70
C GLY A 126 36.87 -12.27 0.59
N ASN A 127 36.44 -12.60 -0.62
CA ASN A 127 35.43 -13.61 -0.91
C ASN A 127 36.00 -14.70 -1.81
N ASP A 128 35.56 -15.94 -1.58
CA ASP A 128 36.02 -17.12 -2.32
C ASP A 128 35.05 -17.43 -3.47
N VAL A 129 35.58 -17.55 -4.68
CA VAL A 129 34.85 -17.96 -5.88
C VAL A 129 35.32 -19.34 -6.29
N ARG A 130 34.37 -20.24 -6.56
CA ARG A 130 34.67 -21.58 -7.05
C ARG A 130 35.18 -21.49 -8.48
N ILE A 131 36.30 -22.14 -8.80
CA ILE A 131 36.88 -22.18 -10.15
C ILE A 131 37.25 -23.61 -10.56
N GLY A 132 37.30 -23.87 -11.87
CA GLY A 132 37.87 -25.07 -12.48
C GLY A 132 39.39 -25.00 -12.61
N GLU A 133 40.01 -26.11 -13.02
CA GLU A 133 41.47 -26.21 -13.24
C GLU A 133 41.91 -25.35 -14.43
N GLU A 134 41.08 -25.33 -15.48
CA GLU A 134 41.27 -24.57 -16.71
C GLU A 134 41.25 -23.06 -16.47
N GLU A 135 40.46 -22.60 -15.50
CA GLU A 135 40.27 -21.19 -15.16
C GLU A 135 41.42 -20.62 -14.32
N ARG A 136 42.30 -21.46 -13.76
CA ARG A 136 43.38 -21.05 -12.85
C ARG A 136 44.38 -20.08 -13.48
N TRP A 137 44.74 -19.06 -12.71
CA TRP A 137 45.76 -18.07 -13.04
C TRP A 137 47.15 -18.52 -12.60
N PHE A 138 47.26 -19.09 -11.40
CA PHE A 138 48.54 -19.42 -10.77
C PHE A 138 48.85 -20.91 -10.94
N LYS A 139 49.07 -21.34 -12.19
CA LYS A 139 49.48 -22.71 -12.53
C LYS A 139 50.94 -22.96 -12.14
N ASP A 140 51.30 -24.24 -11.95
CA ASP A 140 52.67 -24.60 -11.57
C ASP A 140 53.68 -24.15 -12.63
N GLY A 141 54.77 -23.50 -12.18
CA GLY A 141 55.80 -22.93 -13.05
C GLY A 141 55.50 -21.55 -13.63
N VAL A 142 54.30 -20.99 -13.40
CA VAL A 142 53.94 -19.62 -13.80
C VAL A 142 54.42 -18.62 -12.74
N ASP A 143 55.08 -17.54 -13.18
CA ASP A 143 55.37 -16.39 -12.32
C ASP A 143 54.08 -15.63 -12.03
N VAL A 144 53.68 -15.58 -10.76
CA VAL A 144 52.45 -14.90 -10.33
C VAL A 144 52.40 -13.43 -10.77
N ASN A 145 53.56 -12.76 -10.88
CA ASN A 145 53.62 -11.34 -11.25
C ASN A 145 53.45 -11.09 -12.75
N SER A 146 53.64 -12.10 -13.61
CA SER A 146 53.53 -11.97 -15.07
C SER A 146 52.16 -12.36 -15.61
N VAL A 147 51.28 -12.94 -14.78
CA VAL A 147 49.91 -13.28 -15.14
C VAL A 147 49.14 -12.00 -15.49
N ASP A 148 48.40 -12.01 -16.59
CA ASP A 148 47.46 -10.93 -16.88
C ASP A 148 46.19 -11.11 -16.03
N ILE A 149 45.92 -10.14 -15.17
CA ILE A 149 44.71 -10.12 -14.34
C ILE A 149 43.76 -9.13 -14.99
N GLU A 150 43.01 -9.62 -15.98
CA GLU A 150 41.93 -8.84 -16.58
C GLU A 150 40.81 -8.67 -15.56
N GLU A 151 40.31 -7.43 -15.40
CA GLU A 151 39.00 -7.25 -14.80
C GLU A 151 38.00 -7.98 -15.71
N PRO A 152 37.17 -8.90 -15.18
CA PRO A 152 36.13 -9.49 -16.01
C PRO A 152 35.35 -8.32 -16.63
N PRO A 153 35.07 -8.34 -17.94
CA PRO A 153 34.37 -7.24 -18.59
C PRO A 153 33.14 -6.93 -17.75
N TYR A 154 32.89 -5.65 -17.48
CA TYR A 154 31.65 -5.22 -16.85
C TYR A 154 30.50 -5.90 -17.57
N ILE A 155 29.92 -6.93 -16.94
CA ILE A 155 28.73 -7.57 -17.44
C ILE A 155 27.64 -6.54 -17.15
N ALA A 156 27.41 -5.64 -18.12
CA ALA A 156 26.15 -4.92 -18.22
C ALA A 156 25.05 -5.96 -17.99
N PRO A 157 24.09 -5.70 -17.08
CA PRO A 157 23.34 -6.73 -16.37
C PRO A 157 22.59 -7.62 -17.36
N MET A 158 23.22 -8.73 -17.78
CA MET A 158 22.71 -9.87 -18.55
C MET A 158 21.36 -9.64 -19.27
N THR A 159 21.21 -8.55 -20.02
CA THR A 159 19.89 -8.11 -20.48
C THR A 159 19.37 -9.03 -21.57
N GLU A 160 20.25 -9.54 -22.43
CA GLU A 160 19.84 -10.47 -23.49
C GLU A 160 19.46 -11.86 -22.97
N GLU A 161 20.18 -12.42 -21.99
CA GLU A 161 19.80 -13.72 -21.39
C GLU A 161 18.53 -13.55 -20.53
N ILE A 162 18.40 -12.45 -19.78
CA ILE A 162 17.19 -12.12 -19.02
C ILE A 162 16.02 -11.90 -19.97
N ASP A 163 16.20 -11.19 -21.08
CA ASP A 163 15.16 -10.95 -22.08
C ASP A 163 14.86 -12.22 -22.88
N ARG A 164 15.85 -13.10 -23.12
CA ARG A 164 15.64 -14.44 -23.67
C ARG A 164 14.81 -15.28 -22.70
N LEU A 165 15.18 -15.35 -21.42
CA LEU A 165 14.46 -16.09 -20.39
C LEU A 165 13.07 -15.50 -20.15
N ARG A 166 12.89 -14.17 -20.20
CA ARG A 166 11.57 -13.52 -20.13
C ARG A 166 10.70 -13.86 -21.33
N ARG A 167 11.26 -13.87 -22.55
CA ARG A 167 10.55 -14.32 -23.77
C ARG A 167 10.20 -15.80 -23.68
N GLU A 168 11.10 -16.62 -23.16
CA GLU A 168 10.89 -18.05 -22.98
C GLU A 168 9.81 -18.32 -21.92
N ILE A 169 9.82 -17.60 -20.79
CA ILE A 169 8.76 -17.64 -19.77
C ILE A 169 7.43 -17.23 -20.40
N ALA A 170 7.38 -16.10 -21.11
CA ALA A 170 6.15 -15.64 -21.76
C ALA A 170 5.63 -16.65 -22.80
N GLN A 171 6.52 -17.29 -23.55
CA GLN A 171 6.15 -18.33 -24.51
C GLN A 171 5.59 -19.58 -23.79
N ARG A 172 6.26 -20.04 -22.72
CA ARG A 172 5.80 -21.19 -21.92
C ARG A 172 4.49 -20.90 -21.20
N GLU A 173 4.29 -19.68 -20.72
CA GLU A 173 3.02 -19.23 -20.15
C GLU A 173 1.89 -19.24 -21.18
N SER A 174 2.17 -18.80 -22.43
CA SER A 174 1.21 -18.87 -23.53
C SER A 174 0.89 -20.32 -23.93
N GLU A 175 1.90 -21.19 -24.04
CA GLU A 175 1.70 -22.63 -24.31
C GLU A 175 0.91 -23.31 -23.20
N LEU A 176 1.21 -22.97 -21.93
CA LEU A 176 0.48 -23.48 -20.77
C LEU A 176 -0.96 -23.00 -20.76
N ALA A 177 -1.23 -21.74 -21.12
CA ALA A 177 -2.59 -21.21 -21.24
C ALA A 177 -3.39 -21.94 -22.33
N ASP A 178 -2.77 -22.23 -23.48
CA ASP A 178 -3.42 -22.97 -24.56
C ASP A 178 -3.68 -24.43 -24.18
N LEU A 179 -2.70 -25.13 -23.60
CA LEU A 179 -2.89 -26.49 -23.09
C LEU A 179 -3.96 -26.56 -21.99
N LYS A 180 -4.06 -25.54 -21.13
CA LYS A 180 -5.12 -25.44 -20.12
C LYS A 180 -6.49 -25.18 -20.74
N SER A 181 -6.58 -24.35 -21.78
CA SER A 181 -7.81 -24.16 -22.57
C SER A 181 -8.26 -25.49 -23.20
N GLN A 182 -7.33 -26.22 -23.80
CA GLN A 182 -7.59 -27.55 -24.34
C GLN A 182 -8.04 -28.54 -23.26
N LEU A 183 -7.42 -28.52 -22.08
CA LEU A 183 -7.83 -29.33 -20.94
C LEU A 183 -9.23 -28.97 -20.44
N ALA A 184 -9.56 -27.68 -20.32
CA ALA A 184 -10.88 -27.22 -19.91
C ALA A 184 -11.97 -27.65 -20.92
N VAL A 185 -11.67 -27.61 -22.22
CA VAL A 185 -12.55 -28.14 -23.27
C VAL A 185 -12.71 -29.66 -23.14
N ALA A 186 -11.62 -30.39 -22.94
CA ALA A 186 -11.65 -31.84 -22.75
C ALA A 186 -12.40 -32.24 -21.47
N GLU A 187 -12.23 -31.50 -20.37
CA GLU A 187 -12.98 -31.68 -19.12
C GLU A 187 -14.45 -31.31 -19.27
N SER A 188 -14.79 -30.27 -20.04
CA SER A 188 -16.18 -29.94 -20.38
C SER A 188 -16.82 -31.05 -21.19
N GLN A 189 -16.14 -31.56 -22.22
CA GLN A 189 -16.59 -32.70 -23.02
C GLN A 189 -16.72 -33.96 -22.17
N LYS A 190 -15.78 -34.21 -21.26
CA LYS A 190 -15.87 -35.32 -20.29
C LYS A 190 -17.06 -35.14 -19.35
N ARG A 191 -17.31 -33.94 -18.82
CA ARG A 191 -18.49 -33.63 -17.99
C ARG A 191 -19.79 -33.72 -18.76
N GLU A 192 -19.83 -33.40 -20.05
CA GLU A 192 -20.98 -33.62 -20.93
C GLU A 192 -21.22 -35.12 -21.17
N THR A 193 -20.14 -35.89 -21.31
CA THR A 193 -20.19 -37.35 -21.46
C THR A 193 -20.59 -38.05 -20.15
N GLU A 194 -20.13 -37.55 -18.99
CA GLU A 194 -20.49 -38.03 -17.65
C GLU A 194 -21.91 -37.59 -17.25
N HIS A 195 -22.35 -36.36 -17.59
CA HIS A 195 -23.76 -35.94 -17.44
C HIS A 195 -24.69 -36.74 -18.35
N SER A 196 -24.23 -37.18 -19.53
CA SER A 196 -24.99 -38.10 -20.39
C SER A 196 -25.11 -39.50 -19.79
N ALA A 197 -24.19 -39.90 -18.90
CA ALA A 197 -24.24 -41.19 -18.20
C ALA A 197 -25.00 -41.10 -16.86
N ASP A 198 -25.03 -39.94 -16.22
CA ASP A 198 -25.75 -39.67 -14.96
C ASP A 198 -27.16 -39.07 -15.16
N ALA A 199 -27.64 -39.02 -16.41
CA ALA A 199 -28.99 -38.59 -16.80
C ALA A 199 -30.12 -39.56 -16.37
N GLN A 200 -29.94 -40.27 -15.25
CA GLN A 200 -30.95 -41.19 -14.73
C GLN A 200 -31.04 -41.20 -13.20
N LYS A 201 -31.07 -40.01 -12.60
CA LYS A 201 -31.82 -39.78 -11.36
C LYS A 201 -32.86 -38.70 -11.60
N ASP A 202 -34.14 -39.03 -11.39
CA ASP A 202 -35.25 -38.07 -11.40
C ASP A 202 -35.09 -37.08 -10.24
N TRP A 203 -34.29 -36.02 -10.46
CA TRP A 203 -34.11 -34.95 -9.49
C TRP A 203 -35.36 -34.05 -9.48
N LYS A 204 -36.22 -34.23 -8.46
CA LYS A 204 -37.53 -33.58 -8.36
C LYS A 204 -37.55 -32.25 -7.59
N TRP A 205 -36.38 -31.78 -7.11
CA TRP A 205 -36.30 -30.63 -6.20
C TRP A 205 -35.88 -29.34 -6.94
N PRO A 206 -36.34 -28.16 -6.50
CA PRO A 206 -36.20 -26.91 -7.27
C PRO A 206 -34.79 -26.28 -7.28
N LEU A 207 -33.90 -26.71 -6.38
CA LEU A 207 -32.46 -26.38 -6.40
C LEU A 207 -31.66 -27.64 -6.76
N LYS A 208 -30.47 -27.48 -7.32
CA LYS A 208 -29.55 -28.60 -7.59
C LYS A 208 -29.04 -29.23 -6.29
N GLU A 209 -28.52 -30.46 -6.37
CA GLU A 209 -28.02 -31.20 -5.20
C GLU A 209 -26.91 -30.44 -4.47
N ASP A 210 -25.94 -29.88 -5.20
CA ASP A 210 -24.84 -29.08 -4.67
C ASP A 210 -25.32 -27.76 -4.02
N GLU A 211 -26.38 -27.15 -4.56
CA GLU A 211 -27.02 -25.98 -3.97
C GLU A 211 -27.71 -26.32 -2.64
N TYR A 212 -28.38 -27.49 -2.55
CA TYR A 212 -28.96 -27.96 -1.30
C TYR A 212 -27.90 -28.18 -0.23
N GLU A 213 -26.77 -28.82 -0.58
CA GLU A 213 -25.66 -29.04 0.35
C GLU A 213 -25.08 -27.70 0.83
N ARG A 214 -24.73 -26.82 -0.11
CA ARG A 214 -24.10 -25.51 0.15
C ARG A 214 -24.97 -24.58 0.99
N TYR A 215 -26.26 -24.46 0.67
CA TYR A 215 -27.16 -23.49 1.30
C TYR A 215 -28.03 -24.10 2.42
N SER A 216 -27.84 -25.37 2.75
CA SER A 216 -28.60 -26.11 3.77
C SER A 216 -28.77 -25.31 5.08
N ARG A 217 -27.69 -24.74 5.59
CA ARG A 217 -27.66 -24.04 6.89
C ARG A 217 -28.44 -22.72 6.91
N GLN A 218 -28.53 -22.01 5.79
CA GLN A 218 -29.34 -20.79 5.71
C GLN A 218 -30.81 -21.08 5.40
N MET A 219 -31.09 -22.13 4.63
CA MET A 219 -32.46 -22.53 4.32
C MET A 219 -33.26 -22.99 5.54
N ILE A 220 -32.61 -23.55 6.57
CA ILE A 220 -33.29 -23.95 7.81
C ILE A 220 -33.65 -22.77 8.73
N VAL A 221 -33.18 -21.56 8.44
CA VAL A 221 -33.45 -20.37 9.27
C VAL A 221 -34.94 -19.97 9.12
N PRO A 222 -35.68 -19.80 10.23
CA PRO A 222 -37.06 -19.32 10.18
C PRO A 222 -37.17 -17.97 9.46
N ASN A 223 -38.20 -17.81 8.63
CA ASN A 223 -38.42 -16.64 7.76
C ASN A 223 -37.38 -16.44 6.64
N PHE A 224 -36.53 -17.44 6.37
CA PHE A 224 -35.68 -17.52 5.17
C PHE A 224 -36.21 -18.61 4.22
N GLY A 225 -36.06 -19.89 4.60
CA GLY A 225 -36.65 -21.03 3.91
C GLY A 225 -36.15 -21.25 2.47
N LEU A 226 -36.67 -22.29 1.83
CA LEU A 226 -36.42 -22.61 0.42
C LEU A 226 -36.84 -21.46 -0.52
N GLN A 227 -37.97 -20.81 -0.23
CA GLN A 227 -38.46 -19.68 -1.03
C GLN A 227 -37.51 -18.48 -0.99
N GLY A 228 -36.91 -18.19 0.17
CA GLY A 228 -35.87 -17.17 0.27
C GLY A 228 -34.64 -17.50 -0.56
N GLN A 229 -34.23 -18.77 -0.58
CA GLN A 229 -33.10 -19.21 -1.41
C GLN A 229 -33.39 -19.10 -2.91
N LEU A 230 -34.59 -19.48 -3.35
CA LEU A 230 -34.99 -19.35 -4.75
C LEU A 230 -34.98 -17.88 -5.19
N ARG A 231 -35.50 -16.97 -4.35
CA ARG A 231 -35.44 -15.52 -4.60
C ARG A 231 -34.01 -15.00 -4.69
N LEU A 232 -33.09 -15.49 -3.85
CA LEU A 232 -31.66 -15.13 -3.95
C LEU A 232 -31.05 -15.61 -5.25
N ARG A 233 -31.30 -16.86 -5.64
CA ARG A 233 -30.80 -17.44 -6.89
C ARG A 233 -31.30 -16.70 -8.13
N GLU A 234 -32.50 -16.10 -8.07
CA GLU A 234 -33.06 -15.33 -9.18
C GLU A 234 -32.63 -13.85 -9.18
N ALA A 235 -32.21 -13.31 -8.04
CA ALA A 235 -31.87 -11.90 -7.89
C ALA A 235 -30.55 -11.51 -8.58
N LYS A 236 -30.55 -10.30 -9.15
CA LYS A 236 -29.38 -9.63 -9.71
C LYS A 236 -29.01 -8.41 -8.87
N VAL A 237 -27.84 -8.41 -8.26
CA VAL A 237 -27.39 -7.33 -7.35
C VAL A 237 -26.15 -6.65 -7.92
N LEU A 238 -26.17 -5.32 -7.96
CA LEU A 238 -25.00 -4.50 -8.31
C LEU A 238 -24.37 -3.88 -7.07
N LEU A 239 -23.06 -4.04 -6.91
CA LEU A 239 -22.25 -3.32 -5.93
C LEU A 239 -21.46 -2.20 -6.63
N VAL A 240 -21.71 -0.96 -6.24
CA VAL A 240 -20.97 0.21 -6.72
C VAL A 240 -19.82 0.52 -5.78
N GLY A 241 -18.61 0.15 -6.18
CA GLY A 241 -17.39 0.18 -5.38
C GLY A 241 -16.99 -1.20 -4.88
N ALA A 242 -15.75 -1.60 -5.15
CA ALA A 242 -15.12 -2.85 -4.73
C ALA A 242 -14.12 -2.63 -3.56
N GLY A 243 -14.26 -1.53 -2.82
CA GLY A 243 -13.40 -1.16 -1.70
C GLY A 243 -13.80 -1.78 -0.34
N GLY A 244 -13.58 -1.04 0.75
CA GLY A 244 -13.75 -1.57 2.12
C GLY A 244 -15.20 -1.95 2.48
N LEU A 245 -16.19 -1.31 1.85
CA LEU A 245 -17.61 -1.68 1.96
C LEU A 245 -17.95 -2.84 1.02
N GLY A 246 -17.49 -2.74 -0.23
CA GLY A 246 -17.83 -3.67 -1.31
C GLY A 246 -17.25 -5.06 -1.13
N CYS A 247 -16.01 -5.17 -0.64
CA CYS A 247 -15.33 -6.45 -0.37
C CYS A 247 -16.17 -7.39 0.53
N PRO A 248 -16.50 -7.02 1.79
CA PRO A 248 -17.31 -7.87 2.65
C PRO A 248 -18.74 -8.02 2.11
N ALA A 249 -19.34 -6.98 1.53
CA ALA A 249 -20.69 -7.07 1.00
C ALA A 249 -20.78 -8.13 -0.12
N ALA A 250 -19.84 -8.09 -1.07
CA ALA A 250 -19.77 -9.06 -2.16
C ALA A 250 -19.52 -10.48 -1.65
N ALA A 251 -18.64 -10.65 -0.65
CA ALA A 251 -18.37 -11.95 -0.05
C ALA A 251 -19.63 -12.59 0.55
N TYR A 252 -20.38 -11.86 1.38
CA TYR A 252 -21.58 -12.41 2.00
C TYR A 252 -22.73 -12.62 1.00
N LEU A 253 -22.88 -11.77 -0.03
CA LEU A 253 -23.87 -11.98 -1.08
C LEU A 253 -23.54 -13.19 -1.97
N ALA A 254 -22.26 -13.35 -2.32
CA ALA A 254 -21.79 -14.50 -3.06
C ALA A 254 -22.00 -15.79 -2.27
N GLY A 255 -21.56 -15.83 -1.00
CA GLY A 255 -21.74 -16.97 -0.11
C GLY A 255 -23.21 -17.32 0.13
N ALA A 256 -24.11 -16.33 0.16
CA ALA A 256 -25.55 -16.55 0.31
C ALA A 256 -26.23 -17.08 -0.97
N GLY A 257 -25.54 -17.09 -2.11
CA GLY A 257 -26.10 -17.61 -3.36
C GLY A 257 -26.97 -16.63 -4.12
N VAL A 258 -26.63 -15.33 -4.11
CA VAL A 258 -27.21 -14.36 -5.06
C VAL A 258 -26.87 -14.78 -6.48
N GLY A 259 -27.88 -14.95 -7.35
CA GLY A 259 -27.70 -15.53 -8.67
C GLY A 259 -26.74 -14.78 -9.60
N VAL A 260 -26.87 -13.44 -9.62
CA VAL A 260 -25.98 -12.57 -10.41
C VAL A 260 -25.43 -11.46 -9.53
N LEU A 261 -24.11 -11.35 -9.46
CA LEU A 261 -23.39 -10.32 -8.73
C LEU A 261 -22.59 -9.44 -9.69
N GLY A 262 -23.02 -8.20 -9.86
CA GLY A 262 -22.29 -7.16 -10.59
C GLY A 262 -21.38 -6.38 -9.67
N LEU A 263 -20.12 -6.18 -10.06
CA LEU A 263 -19.19 -5.30 -9.37
C LEU A 263 -18.74 -4.20 -10.32
N ILE A 264 -18.86 -2.94 -9.91
CA ILE A 264 -18.35 -1.78 -10.64
C ILE A 264 -17.32 -1.01 -9.80
N ASP A 265 -16.12 -0.86 -10.34
CA ASP A 265 -15.03 -0.04 -9.78
C ASP A 265 -14.03 0.28 -10.91
N GLY A 266 -13.51 1.50 -10.92
CA GLY A 266 -12.53 1.96 -11.92
C GLY A 266 -11.09 1.95 -11.40
N ASP A 267 -10.88 1.70 -10.12
CA ASP A 267 -9.56 1.75 -9.49
C ASP A 267 -8.82 0.39 -9.57
N THR A 268 -7.52 0.45 -9.28
CA THR A 268 -6.66 -0.71 -9.06
C THR A 268 -6.41 -0.98 -7.57
N VAL A 269 -5.93 -2.18 -7.26
CA VAL A 269 -5.56 -2.57 -5.89
C VAL A 269 -4.26 -1.88 -5.49
N GLU A 270 -4.26 -1.23 -4.33
CA GLU A 270 -3.10 -0.56 -3.74
C GLU A 270 -2.77 -1.11 -2.35
N VAL A 271 -1.49 -1.14 -2.00
CA VAL A 271 -1.00 -1.62 -0.68
C VAL A 271 -1.63 -0.85 0.48
N SER A 272 -1.76 0.47 0.34
CA SER A 272 -2.39 1.39 1.30
C SER A 272 -3.84 1.02 1.65
N ASN A 273 -4.50 0.23 0.80
CA ASN A 273 -5.91 -0.11 0.92
C ASN A 273 -6.16 -1.53 1.48
N LEU A 274 -5.13 -2.39 1.52
CA LEU A 274 -5.26 -3.80 1.91
C LEU A 274 -5.71 -4.01 3.36
N HIS A 275 -5.42 -3.07 4.26
CA HIS A 275 -5.83 -3.16 5.67
C HIS A 275 -7.35 -3.15 5.89
N ARG A 276 -8.13 -2.78 4.86
CA ARG A 276 -9.60 -2.69 4.91
C ARG A 276 -10.32 -3.35 3.73
N GLN A 277 -9.62 -3.66 2.64
CA GLN A 277 -10.18 -4.26 1.43
C GLN A 277 -9.88 -5.77 1.39
N VAL A 278 -10.58 -6.52 2.24
CA VAL A 278 -10.25 -7.92 2.57
C VAL A 278 -10.45 -8.94 1.43
N ALA A 279 -11.08 -8.57 0.32
CA ALA A 279 -11.16 -9.42 -0.87
C ALA A 279 -9.92 -9.27 -1.79
N HIS A 280 -9.00 -8.35 -1.47
CA HIS A 280 -7.76 -8.15 -2.21
C HIS A 280 -6.57 -8.73 -1.44
N SER A 281 -5.44 -8.89 -2.13
CA SER A 281 -4.21 -9.43 -1.55
C SER A 281 -2.99 -8.66 -2.04
N THR A 282 -1.89 -8.77 -1.30
CA THR A 282 -0.59 -8.21 -1.71
C THR A 282 -0.14 -8.73 -3.08
N SER A 283 -0.44 -9.99 -3.40
CA SER A 283 -0.11 -10.59 -4.70
C SER A 283 -0.92 -10.03 -5.88
N ARG A 284 -2.02 -9.30 -5.62
CA ARG A 284 -2.89 -8.71 -6.65
C ARG A 284 -2.81 -7.18 -6.70
N VAL A 285 -1.80 -6.57 -6.08
CA VAL A 285 -1.54 -5.13 -6.20
C VAL A 285 -1.29 -4.77 -7.66
N GLY A 286 -1.94 -3.71 -8.15
CA GLY A 286 -1.93 -3.29 -9.55
C GLY A 286 -3.02 -3.92 -10.43
N MET A 287 -3.67 -5.00 -10.00
CA MET A 287 -4.86 -5.56 -10.67
C MET A 287 -6.05 -4.62 -10.50
N THR A 288 -7.02 -4.62 -11.41
CA THR A 288 -8.28 -3.87 -11.19
C THR A 288 -9.00 -4.41 -9.95
N LYS A 289 -9.61 -3.53 -9.15
CA LYS A 289 -10.31 -3.97 -7.92
C LYS A 289 -11.45 -4.95 -8.25
N VAL A 290 -12.18 -4.73 -9.34
CA VAL A 290 -13.27 -5.60 -9.79
C VAL A 290 -12.77 -7.01 -10.06
N GLU A 291 -11.70 -7.15 -10.86
CA GLU A 291 -11.15 -8.48 -11.16
C GLU A 291 -10.60 -9.13 -9.90
N SER A 292 -9.82 -8.40 -9.09
CA SER A 292 -9.28 -8.96 -7.85
C SER A 292 -10.38 -9.43 -6.89
N ALA A 293 -11.50 -8.73 -6.81
CA ALA A 293 -12.63 -9.14 -5.98
C ALA A 293 -13.30 -10.39 -6.57
N ILE A 294 -13.56 -10.44 -7.88
CA ILE A 294 -14.15 -11.61 -8.52
C ILE A 294 -13.23 -12.84 -8.38
N THR A 295 -11.91 -12.68 -8.50
CA THR A 295 -10.92 -13.73 -8.24
C THR A 295 -11.11 -14.32 -6.84
N TYR A 296 -11.25 -13.48 -5.80
CA TYR A 296 -11.51 -13.93 -4.43
C TYR A 296 -12.84 -14.68 -4.28
N LEU A 297 -13.87 -14.32 -5.04
CA LEU A 297 -15.22 -14.90 -4.90
C LEU A 297 -15.40 -16.19 -5.71
N LYS A 298 -14.85 -16.22 -6.93
CA LYS A 298 -15.16 -17.21 -7.99
C LYS A 298 -14.09 -18.29 -8.15
N GLU A 299 -12.81 -18.02 -7.90
CA GLU A 299 -11.75 -18.76 -8.58
C GLU A 299 -11.46 -20.17 -8.04
N TYR A 300 -11.68 -21.16 -8.92
CA TYR A 300 -10.90 -22.39 -9.04
C TYR A 300 -10.19 -22.30 -10.42
N ASP A 301 -8.84 -22.27 -10.43
CA ASP A 301 -7.89 -22.83 -11.45
C ASP A 301 -6.53 -22.05 -11.56
N PRO A 302 -5.32 -22.68 -11.58
CA PRO A 302 -4.67 -23.58 -10.63
C PRO A 302 -3.44 -22.90 -9.94
N PRO A 303 -2.69 -23.58 -9.05
CA PRO A 303 -1.92 -22.98 -7.97
C PRO A 303 -0.55 -22.45 -8.44
N LEU A 304 -0.17 -21.24 -8.02
CA LEU A 304 1.18 -21.05 -7.46
C LEU A 304 1.38 -22.19 -6.45
N PRO A 305 2.49 -22.94 -6.44
CA PRO A 305 2.63 -24.35 -5.97
C PRO A 305 2.31 -24.62 -4.49
N LEU A 306 1.13 -24.22 -4.05
CA LEU A 306 0.58 -24.33 -2.72
C LEU A 306 -0.88 -24.79 -2.89
N PRO A 307 -1.24 -25.99 -2.43
CA PRO A 307 -2.62 -26.44 -2.39
C PRO A 307 -3.40 -25.57 -1.39
N HIS A 308 -4.73 -25.54 -1.47
CA HIS A 308 -5.69 -25.04 -0.46
C HIS A 308 -6.28 -23.62 -0.57
N TYR A 309 -6.58 -23.09 -1.76
CA TYR A 309 -7.60 -22.03 -1.86
C TYR A 309 -8.85 -22.59 -2.56
N LEU A 310 -9.88 -22.90 -1.76
CA LEU A 310 -11.21 -23.24 -2.25
C LEU A 310 -11.96 -21.91 -2.47
N PRO A 311 -12.52 -21.63 -3.67
CA PRO A 311 -13.30 -20.41 -3.91
C PRO A 311 -14.52 -20.33 -3.02
N LEU A 312 -14.94 -19.11 -2.71
CA LEU A 312 -16.10 -18.88 -1.85
C LEU A 312 -17.38 -19.46 -2.47
N ASN A 313 -17.73 -19.06 -3.69
CA ASN A 313 -18.88 -19.61 -4.39
C ASN A 313 -18.76 -19.52 -5.92
N PRO A 314 -18.32 -20.60 -6.59
CA PRO A 314 -18.15 -20.61 -8.05
C PRO A 314 -19.47 -20.83 -8.81
N THR A 315 -20.59 -21.11 -8.14
CA THR A 315 -21.84 -21.53 -8.81
C THR A 315 -22.72 -20.38 -9.27
N ILE A 316 -22.42 -19.15 -8.85
CA ILE A 316 -23.16 -17.93 -9.23
C ILE A 316 -22.50 -17.20 -10.40
N THR A 317 -23.24 -16.27 -11.01
CA THR A 317 -22.74 -15.46 -12.12
C THR A 317 -22.13 -14.15 -11.61
N TYR A 318 -20.93 -13.81 -12.07
CA TYR A 318 -20.25 -12.56 -11.74
C TYR A 318 -20.10 -11.68 -12.98
N HIS A 319 -20.46 -10.40 -12.88
CA HIS A 319 -20.28 -9.41 -13.95
C HIS A 319 -19.28 -8.33 -13.52
N ALA A 320 -18.21 -8.17 -14.30
CA ALA A 320 -17.19 -7.16 -14.07
C ALA A 320 -17.49 -5.88 -14.87
N HIS A 321 -17.56 -4.74 -14.19
CA HIS A 321 -17.65 -3.41 -14.81
C HIS A 321 -16.42 -2.60 -14.40
N GLN A 322 -15.34 -2.68 -15.17
CA GLN A 322 -14.05 -2.03 -14.89
C GLN A 322 -14.07 -0.54 -15.29
N THR A 323 -14.97 0.23 -14.66
CA THR A 323 -15.17 1.64 -14.96
C THR A 323 -15.72 2.36 -13.74
N HIS A 324 -15.51 3.67 -13.66
CA HIS A 324 -16.22 4.48 -12.67
C HIS A 324 -17.67 4.66 -13.09
N LEU A 325 -18.59 4.69 -12.11
CA LEU A 325 -19.96 5.07 -12.39
C LEU A 325 -20.01 6.57 -12.74
N THR A 326 -20.58 6.89 -13.89
CA THR A 326 -20.75 8.26 -14.39
C THR A 326 -22.22 8.51 -14.74
N PRO A 327 -22.65 9.78 -14.82
CA PRO A 327 -24.01 10.07 -15.26
C PRO A 327 -24.33 9.48 -16.66
N GLN A 328 -23.32 9.32 -17.51
CA GLN A 328 -23.47 8.79 -18.86
C GLN A 328 -23.68 7.27 -18.88
N ASN A 329 -22.99 6.51 -18.04
CA ASN A 329 -23.06 5.04 -18.03
C ASN A 329 -24.03 4.47 -16.97
N ALA A 330 -24.49 5.27 -15.99
CA ALA A 330 -25.27 4.77 -14.88
C ALA A 330 -26.57 4.07 -15.34
N ALA A 331 -27.27 4.64 -16.31
CA ALA A 331 -28.54 4.10 -16.78
C ALA A 331 -28.40 2.69 -17.40
N SER A 332 -27.38 2.50 -18.26
CA SER A 332 -27.17 1.24 -18.98
C SER A 332 -26.66 0.12 -18.07
N ILE A 333 -25.87 0.47 -17.06
CA ILE A 333 -25.34 -0.52 -16.11
C ILE A 333 -26.44 -0.92 -15.11
N LEU A 334 -27.08 0.05 -14.44
CA LEU A 334 -28.03 -0.23 -13.36
C LEU A 334 -29.33 -0.88 -13.85
N SER A 335 -29.73 -0.69 -15.12
CA SER A 335 -30.96 -1.28 -15.66
C SER A 335 -30.97 -2.81 -15.60
N SER A 336 -29.78 -3.43 -15.63
CA SER A 336 -29.58 -4.89 -15.69
C SER A 336 -29.72 -5.60 -14.32
N TYR A 337 -29.91 -4.84 -13.25
CA TYR A 337 -29.94 -5.35 -11.87
C TYR A 337 -31.25 -5.02 -11.16
N ASP A 338 -31.60 -5.82 -10.16
CA ASP A 338 -32.84 -5.67 -9.39
C ASP A 338 -32.63 -4.82 -8.13
N LEU A 339 -31.42 -4.83 -7.58
CA LEU A 339 -31.02 -4.12 -6.36
C LEU A 339 -29.63 -3.52 -6.52
N VAL A 340 -29.44 -2.31 -5.99
CA VAL A 340 -28.13 -1.63 -5.99
C VAL A 340 -27.63 -1.41 -4.57
N LEU A 341 -26.35 -1.70 -4.35
CA LEU A 341 -25.62 -1.36 -3.13
C LEU A 341 -24.65 -0.23 -3.45
N ASP A 342 -24.80 0.89 -2.76
CA ASP A 342 -23.82 1.97 -2.79
C ASP A 342 -22.73 1.66 -1.77
N CYS A 343 -21.58 1.22 -2.28
CA CYS A 343 -20.37 0.92 -1.51
C CYS A 343 -19.28 1.97 -1.77
N THR A 344 -19.68 3.19 -2.14
CA THR A 344 -18.77 4.29 -2.44
C THR A 344 -18.48 5.16 -1.22
N ASP A 345 -17.29 5.75 -1.18
CA ASP A 345 -16.87 6.65 -0.10
C ASP A 345 -17.08 8.14 -0.41
N HIS A 346 -17.51 8.48 -1.64
CA HIS A 346 -17.63 9.86 -2.08
C HIS A 346 -19.09 10.35 -2.19
N PRO A 347 -19.44 11.53 -1.62
CA PRO A 347 -20.81 12.05 -1.67
C PRO A 347 -21.41 12.19 -3.07
N SER A 348 -20.63 12.66 -4.06
CA SER A 348 -21.13 12.85 -5.44
C SER A 348 -21.65 11.54 -6.05
N SER A 349 -20.93 10.44 -5.84
CA SER A 349 -21.32 9.11 -6.29
C SER A 349 -22.62 8.67 -5.62
N ARG A 350 -22.81 8.93 -4.32
CA ARG A 350 -24.05 8.56 -3.61
C ARG A 350 -25.28 9.27 -4.17
N TYR A 351 -25.16 10.57 -4.48
CA TYR A 351 -26.25 11.32 -5.12
C TYR A 351 -26.55 10.75 -6.52
N LEU A 352 -25.52 10.50 -7.34
CA LEU A 352 -25.68 9.91 -8.67
C LEU A 352 -26.37 8.53 -8.60
N ILE A 353 -25.90 7.64 -7.73
CA ILE A 353 -26.46 6.29 -7.56
C ILE A 353 -27.92 6.39 -7.13
N SER A 354 -28.22 7.22 -6.13
CA SER A 354 -29.59 7.40 -5.65
C SER A 354 -30.51 7.96 -6.74
N ASP A 355 -30.06 8.94 -7.50
CA ASP A 355 -30.85 9.57 -8.55
C ASP A 355 -31.10 8.56 -9.69
N ALA A 356 -30.09 7.81 -10.11
CA ALA A 356 -30.23 6.74 -11.10
C ALA A 356 -31.17 5.61 -10.62
N CYS A 357 -31.08 5.20 -9.36
CA CYS A 357 -31.99 4.23 -8.75
C CYS A 357 -33.44 4.71 -8.76
N VAL A 358 -33.70 5.99 -8.45
CA VAL A 358 -35.05 6.56 -8.52
C VAL A 358 -35.59 6.52 -9.96
N LEU A 359 -34.79 6.94 -10.93
CA LEU A 359 -35.19 6.98 -12.35
C LEU A 359 -35.45 5.59 -12.93
N LEU A 360 -34.76 4.57 -12.44
CA LEU A 360 -34.88 3.19 -12.90
C LEU A 360 -35.80 2.32 -12.02
N GLY A 361 -36.41 2.89 -10.98
CA GLY A 361 -37.29 2.17 -10.05
C GLY A 361 -36.58 1.07 -9.26
N LYS A 362 -35.29 1.28 -8.91
CA LYS A 362 -34.46 0.29 -8.21
C LYS A 362 -34.33 0.62 -6.72
N PRO A 363 -34.55 -0.33 -5.81
CA PRO A 363 -34.21 -0.15 -4.40
C PRO A 363 -32.70 0.03 -4.24
N LEU A 364 -32.32 0.76 -3.19
CA LEU A 364 -30.93 1.11 -2.90
C LEU A 364 -30.59 0.80 -1.44
N VAL A 365 -29.48 0.09 -1.20
CA VAL A 365 -28.88 -0.05 0.13
C VAL A 365 -27.58 0.76 0.15
N SER A 366 -27.61 1.94 0.77
CA SER A 366 -26.46 2.84 0.86
C SER A 366 -25.84 2.75 2.25
N ALA A 367 -24.52 2.64 2.29
CA ALA A 367 -23.76 2.80 3.52
C ALA A 367 -22.56 3.70 3.30
N SER A 368 -22.05 4.24 4.40
CA SER A 368 -20.78 4.94 4.41
C SER A 368 -20.07 4.72 5.73
N ALA A 369 -18.74 4.82 5.70
CA ALA A 369 -17.91 4.78 6.89
C ALA A 369 -16.85 5.88 6.82
N PHE A 370 -16.56 6.48 7.96
CA PHE A 370 -15.56 7.54 8.10
C PHE A 370 -14.96 7.45 9.50
N GLN A 371 -13.62 7.41 9.60
CA GLN A 371 -12.90 7.29 10.87
C GLN A 371 -13.37 6.09 11.71
N THR A 372 -14.12 6.36 12.78
CA THR A 372 -14.63 5.40 13.76
C THR A 372 -16.13 5.15 13.60
N SER A 373 -16.78 5.80 12.64
CA SER A 373 -18.23 5.83 12.51
C SER A 373 -18.71 5.29 11.17
N GLY A 374 -19.93 4.76 11.16
CA GLY A 374 -20.60 4.25 9.98
C GLY A 374 -22.09 4.57 9.99
N GLN A 375 -22.70 4.59 8.81
CA GLN A 375 -24.13 4.75 8.65
C GLN A 375 -24.67 3.86 7.54
N LEU A 376 -25.90 3.39 7.70
CA LEU A 376 -26.59 2.55 6.71
C LEU A 376 -28.05 2.94 6.57
N LEU A 377 -28.52 2.97 5.32
CA LEU A 377 -29.85 3.35 4.91
C LEU A 377 -30.36 2.39 3.82
N VAL A 378 -31.63 2.00 3.94
CA VAL A 378 -32.38 1.38 2.85
C VAL A 378 -33.29 2.45 2.25
N LEU A 379 -33.09 2.73 0.97
CA LEU A 379 -33.68 3.84 0.22
C LEU A 379 -34.48 3.31 -0.96
N HIS A 380 -35.44 4.13 -1.40
CA HIS A 380 -36.33 3.80 -2.51
C HIS A 380 -36.95 2.40 -2.39
N SER A 381 -37.27 1.98 -1.16
CA SER A 381 -37.84 0.67 -0.86
C SER A 381 -39.12 0.80 -0.02
N PRO A 382 -40.26 0.25 -0.47
CA PRO A 382 -40.46 -0.30 -1.81
C PRO A 382 -40.31 0.82 -2.88
N PRO A 383 -39.91 0.47 -4.12
CA PRO A 383 -39.76 1.44 -5.20
C PRO A 383 -40.97 2.36 -5.37
N GLY A 384 -40.71 3.62 -5.65
CA GLY A 384 -41.71 4.68 -5.80
C GLY A 384 -42.31 5.24 -4.49
N ARG A 385 -42.24 4.51 -3.37
CA ARG A 385 -42.79 4.93 -2.06
C ARG A 385 -41.73 5.31 -1.03
N GLY A 386 -40.57 4.66 -1.04
CA GLY A 386 -39.48 4.99 -0.13
C GLY A 386 -38.78 6.33 -0.45
N PRO A 387 -38.16 7.00 0.54
CA PRO A 387 -37.35 8.19 0.33
C PRO A 387 -36.11 7.85 -0.49
N CYS A 388 -35.67 8.78 -1.33
CA CYS A 388 -34.34 8.72 -1.93
C CYS A 388 -33.30 9.39 -1.03
N TYR A 389 -32.02 9.37 -1.42
CA TYR A 389 -30.96 10.00 -0.64
C TYR A 389 -31.21 11.51 -0.44
N ARG A 390 -31.70 12.22 -1.46
CA ARG A 390 -32.08 13.64 -1.39
C ARG A 390 -33.24 13.95 -0.45
N CYS A 391 -34.11 12.97 -0.17
CA CYS A 391 -35.16 13.16 0.83
C CYS A 391 -34.57 13.26 2.25
N VAL A 392 -33.50 12.49 2.50
CA VAL A 392 -32.81 12.42 3.80
C VAL A 392 -31.75 13.52 3.91
N PHE A 393 -30.98 13.74 2.85
CA PHE A 393 -29.90 14.72 2.74
C PHE A 393 -30.15 15.62 1.51
N PRO A 394 -30.92 16.72 1.68
CA PRO A 394 -31.36 17.53 0.53
C PRO A 394 -30.25 18.39 -0.06
N LYS A 395 -29.29 18.78 0.79
CA LYS A 395 -28.14 19.60 0.42
C LYS A 395 -26.88 18.77 0.65
N PRO A 396 -25.94 18.75 -0.31
CA PRO A 396 -24.66 18.10 -0.10
C PRO A 396 -23.90 18.83 1.03
N PRO A 397 -23.01 18.11 1.73
CA PRO A 397 -22.10 18.74 2.67
C PRO A 397 -21.20 19.77 1.94
N PRO A 398 -20.76 20.84 2.62
CA PRO A 398 -19.79 21.78 2.04
C PRO A 398 -18.52 21.06 1.54
N PRO A 399 -17.96 21.42 0.39
CA PRO A 399 -16.79 20.74 -0.20
C PRO A 399 -15.61 20.63 0.75
N GLU A 400 -15.41 21.67 1.57
CA GLU A 400 -14.31 21.76 2.53
C GLU A 400 -14.45 20.75 3.68
N SER A 401 -15.66 20.22 3.90
CA SER A 401 -15.96 19.20 4.91
C SER A 401 -15.93 17.77 4.38
N VAL A 402 -15.76 17.58 3.06
CA VAL A 402 -15.72 16.27 2.42
C VAL A 402 -14.30 15.73 2.49
N VAL A 403 -14.04 14.90 3.49
CA VAL A 403 -12.75 14.23 3.67
C VAL A 403 -12.90 12.75 3.29
N GLY A 404 -12.14 12.30 2.29
CA GLY A 404 -12.15 10.89 1.86
C GLY A 404 -11.51 9.95 2.88
N CYS A 405 -11.72 8.63 2.74
CA CYS A 405 -11.11 7.64 3.64
C CYS A 405 -9.58 7.70 3.66
N GLY A 406 -8.95 8.03 2.53
CA GLY A 406 -7.50 8.20 2.43
C GLY A 406 -6.98 9.51 3.06
N GLU A 407 -7.85 10.47 3.36
CA GLU A 407 -7.45 11.75 3.97
C GLU A 407 -7.84 11.86 5.45
N GLY A 408 -9.00 11.33 5.83
CA GLY A 408 -9.50 11.39 7.20
C GLY A 408 -9.18 10.15 8.02
N GLY A 409 -8.64 9.11 7.38
CA GLY A 409 -8.42 7.80 7.98
C GLY A 409 -9.71 6.99 8.13
N ILE A 410 -9.56 5.66 8.20
CA ILE A 410 -10.68 4.74 8.41
C ILE A 410 -10.19 3.46 9.10
N ILE A 411 -10.95 2.97 10.07
CA ILE A 411 -10.67 1.70 10.74
C ILE A 411 -11.28 0.54 9.94
N GLY A 412 -10.47 -0.46 9.60
CA GLY A 412 -10.88 -1.61 8.77
C GLY A 412 -12.16 -2.30 9.26
N PRO A 413 -12.24 -2.70 10.54
CA PRO A 413 -13.48 -3.23 11.12
C PRO A 413 -14.71 -2.33 10.99
N VAL A 414 -14.57 -1.00 11.04
CA VAL A 414 -15.71 -0.07 10.92
C VAL A 414 -16.33 -0.19 9.54
N VAL A 415 -15.53 -0.03 8.49
CA VAL A 415 -16.02 -0.16 7.12
C VAL A 415 -16.45 -1.60 6.81
N GLY A 416 -15.75 -2.59 7.36
CA GLY A 416 -16.09 -4.00 7.27
C GLY A 416 -17.49 -4.31 7.81
N THR A 417 -17.78 -3.88 9.03
CA THR A 417 -19.10 -4.06 9.68
C THR A 417 -20.21 -3.43 8.84
N MET A 418 -20.00 -2.22 8.31
CA MET A 418 -21.01 -1.58 7.48
C MET A 418 -21.28 -2.35 6.18
N GLY A 419 -20.25 -2.88 5.51
CA GLY A 419 -20.44 -3.70 4.31
C GLY A 419 -21.15 -5.04 4.58
N VAL A 420 -20.86 -5.69 5.71
CA VAL A 420 -21.62 -6.88 6.14
C VAL A 420 -23.10 -6.55 6.38
N LEU A 421 -23.38 -5.42 7.03
CA LEU A 421 -24.74 -4.96 7.26
C LEU A 421 -25.47 -4.58 5.96
N GLN A 422 -24.75 -4.06 4.95
CA GLN A 422 -25.33 -3.85 3.61
C GLN A 422 -25.78 -5.16 2.98
N ALA A 423 -24.93 -6.19 2.99
CA ALA A 423 -25.31 -7.51 2.48
C ALA A 423 -26.49 -8.10 3.26
N LEU A 424 -26.53 -7.91 4.58
CA LEU A 424 -27.66 -8.36 5.41
C LEU A 424 -28.98 -7.68 5.00
N GLU A 425 -29.00 -6.35 4.79
CA GLU A 425 -30.21 -5.67 4.34
C GLU A 425 -30.62 -6.09 2.93
N ALA A 426 -29.66 -6.31 2.03
CA ALA A 426 -29.93 -6.81 0.69
C ALA A 426 -30.59 -8.20 0.72
N ILE A 427 -30.03 -9.14 1.49
CA ILE A 427 -30.59 -10.48 1.70
C ILE A 427 -32.00 -10.39 2.30
N LYS A 428 -32.21 -9.54 3.31
CA LYS A 428 -33.53 -9.33 3.92
C LYS A 428 -34.55 -8.78 2.92
N LEU A 429 -34.16 -7.85 2.05
CA LEU A 429 -35.04 -7.32 1.01
C LEU A 429 -35.41 -8.39 0.00
N ILE A 430 -34.44 -9.13 -0.52
CA ILE A 430 -34.66 -10.18 -1.53
C ILE A 430 -35.54 -11.29 -0.96
N THR A 431 -35.14 -11.90 0.16
CA THR A 431 -35.82 -13.07 0.74
C THR A 431 -37.27 -12.79 1.15
N ARG A 432 -37.58 -11.54 1.52
CA ARG A 432 -38.94 -11.10 1.90
C ARG A 432 -39.80 -10.59 0.73
N GLY A 433 -39.32 -10.69 -0.52
CA GLY A 433 -40.06 -10.23 -1.70
C GLY A 433 -40.09 -8.70 -1.84
N GLY A 434 -39.16 -7.99 -1.20
CA GLY A 434 -39.08 -6.53 -1.24
C GLY A 434 -38.65 -5.93 -2.58
N LEU A 435 -38.30 -6.78 -3.55
CA LEU A 435 -38.00 -6.41 -4.94
C LEU A 435 -39.23 -6.51 -5.86
N GLU A 436 -40.32 -7.16 -5.42
CA GLU A 436 -41.51 -7.35 -6.23
C GLU A 436 -42.26 -6.02 -6.38
N SER A 437 -42.66 -5.68 -7.62
CA SER A 437 -43.51 -4.50 -7.85
C SER A 437 -44.87 -4.71 -7.17
N PRO A 438 -45.43 -3.69 -6.48
CA PRO A 438 -46.75 -3.83 -5.88
C PRO A 438 -47.78 -4.11 -6.98
N SER A 439 -48.33 -5.33 -7.00
CA SER A 439 -49.40 -5.67 -7.95
C SER A 439 -50.63 -4.79 -7.68
N PRO A 440 -51.26 -4.20 -8.71
CA PRO A 440 -52.52 -3.48 -8.55
C PRO A 440 -53.68 -4.39 -8.08
N SER A 441 -53.54 -5.72 -8.14
CA SER A 441 -54.58 -6.69 -7.79
C SER A 441 -54.51 -7.24 -6.36
N SER A 442 -53.52 -6.88 -5.53
CA SER A 442 -53.39 -7.41 -4.16
C SER A 442 -54.08 -6.56 -3.08
N SER A 443 -55.08 -5.76 -3.45
CA SER A 443 -55.87 -4.95 -2.51
C SER A 443 -56.89 -5.75 -1.68
N SER A 444 -56.75 -7.08 -1.58
CA SER A 444 -57.69 -7.95 -0.86
C SER A 444 -57.13 -8.65 0.37
N SER A 445 -55.95 -8.27 0.88
CA SER A 445 -55.57 -8.61 2.26
C SER A 445 -55.73 -7.38 3.16
N THR A 446 -56.58 -7.53 4.17
CA THR A 446 -56.92 -6.56 5.22
C THR A 446 -55.76 -6.18 6.17
N ASP A 447 -54.52 -6.48 5.80
CA ASP A 447 -53.33 -6.01 6.49
C ASP A 447 -52.62 -4.97 5.62
N ALA A 448 -53.21 -3.78 5.54
CA ALA A 448 -52.48 -2.58 5.16
C ALA A 448 -51.43 -2.33 6.24
N ALA A 449 -50.29 -3.04 6.14
CA ALA A 449 -49.16 -2.87 7.03
C ALA A 449 -48.85 -1.38 7.14
N ALA A 450 -48.95 -0.84 8.35
CA ALA A 450 -48.66 0.56 8.64
C ALA A 450 -47.35 0.98 7.93
N PRO A 451 -47.24 2.23 7.44
CA PRO A 451 -46.06 2.68 6.71
C PRO A 451 -44.81 2.34 7.52
N LYS A 452 -44.00 1.44 7.00
CA LYS A 452 -42.83 0.91 7.70
C LYS A 452 -41.93 2.08 8.06
N GLN A 453 -41.78 2.33 9.37
CA GLN A 453 -40.95 3.42 9.87
C GLN A 453 -39.54 3.25 9.31
N ILE A 454 -39.08 4.26 8.58
CA ILE A 454 -37.78 4.21 7.91
C ILE A 454 -36.73 4.66 8.92
N THR A 455 -35.64 3.91 8.98
CA THR A 455 -34.59 4.12 9.96
C THR A 455 -33.22 4.21 9.29
N MET A 456 -32.35 5.03 9.87
CA MET A 456 -30.93 5.07 9.61
C MET A 456 -30.21 4.38 10.76
N LEU A 457 -29.38 3.39 10.43
CA LEU A 457 -28.47 2.80 11.38
C LEU A 457 -27.23 3.69 11.47
N LEU A 458 -26.81 4.00 12.69
CA LEU A 458 -25.55 4.66 13.01
C LEU A 458 -24.70 3.69 13.82
N PHE A 459 -23.43 3.63 13.50
CA PHE A 459 -22.43 2.81 14.15
C PHE A 459 -21.28 3.71 14.58
N SER A 460 -20.77 3.54 15.80
CA SER A 460 -19.61 4.28 16.31
C SER A 460 -18.77 3.35 17.17
N SER A 461 -17.59 2.94 16.69
CA SER A 461 -16.71 2.02 17.38
C SER A 461 -16.06 2.59 18.64
N MET A 462 -16.06 3.93 18.79
CA MET A 462 -15.45 4.66 19.91
C MET A 462 -16.50 5.51 20.66
N ALA A 463 -17.73 5.02 20.76
CA ALA A 463 -18.77 5.74 21.50
C ALA A 463 -18.42 5.79 23.01
N GLU A 464 -18.41 6.98 23.61
CA GLU A 464 -18.11 7.18 25.04
C GLU A 464 -19.15 6.55 25.99
N ASN A 465 -20.37 6.39 25.49
CA ASN A 465 -21.43 5.63 26.15
C ASN A 465 -21.52 4.31 25.38
N ASP A 466 -21.59 3.15 26.06
CA ASP A 466 -21.60 1.76 25.49
C ASP A 466 -22.61 1.46 24.35
N ASN A 467 -23.35 2.47 23.87
CA ASN A 467 -24.23 2.45 22.72
C ASN A 467 -23.47 2.60 21.39
N MET A 468 -22.79 1.53 20.99
CA MET A 468 -22.06 1.41 19.72
C MET A 468 -22.99 1.47 18.48
N PHE A 469 -24.22 0.97 18.59
CA PHE A 469 -25.24 1.06 17.54
C PHE A 469 -26.39 1.96 17.98
N ARG A 470 -26.82 2.85 17.08
CA ARG A 470 -27.98 3.71 17.28
C ARG A 470 -28.86 3.66 16.05
N THR A 471 -30.17 3.77 16.24
CA THR A 471 -31.12 3.80 15.14
C THR A 471 -31.91 5.09 15.21
N VAL A 472 -31.85 5.87 14.14
CA VAL A 472 -32.56 7.16 14.03
C VAL A 472 -33.71 7.00 13.07
N ARG A 473 -34.89 7.47 13.45
CA ARG A 473 -36.04 7.52 12.54
C ARG A 473 -35.83 8.65 11.53
N ILE A 474 -36.00 8.34 10.26
CA ILE A 474 -35.92 9.33 9.19
C ILE A 474 -37.30 9.60 8.59
N ARG A 475 -37.44 10.78 7.97
CA ARG A 475 -38.66 11.16 7.28
C ARG A 475 -38.82 10.29 6.02
N GLY A 476 -40.08 10.09 5.62
CA GLY A 476 -40.42 9.40 4.38
C GLY A 476 -40.10 10.22 3.13
N LYS A 477 -40.60 9.74 1.99
CA LYS A 477 -40.53 10.44 0.71
C LYS A 477 -41.09 11.87 0.84
N ARG A 478 -40.39 12.83 0.23
CA ARG A 478 -40.79 14.25 0.18
C ARG A 478 -41.43 14.57 -1.16
N ASP A 479 -42.59 15.22 -1.15
CA ASP A 479 -43.30 15.60 -2.37
C ASP A 479 -42.57 16.68 -3.18
N ASP A 480 -41.78 17.53 -2.50
CA ASP A 480 -40.97 18.60 -3.07
C ASP A 480 -39.53 18.15 -3.41
N CYS A 481 -39.23 16.86 -3.41
CA CYS A 481 -37.89 16.36 -3.69
C CYS A 481 -37.53 16.52 -5.17
N PHE A 482 -36.37 17.12 -5.45
CA PHE A 482 -35.83 17.26 -6.81
C PHE A 482 -35.80 15.95 -7.63
N ALA A 483 -35.45 14.82 -6.99
CA ALA A 483 -35.30 13.56 -7.70
C ALA A 483 -36.58 12.70 -7.75
N CYS A 484 -37.34 12.61 -6.65
CA CYS A 484 -38.47 11.68 -6.54
C CYS A 484 -39.82 12.34 -6.22
N GLY A 485 -39.88 13.67 -6.16
CA GLY A 485 -41.09 14.42 -5.83
C GLY A 485 -42.22 14.22 -6.85
N SER A 486 -43.45 14.41 -6.40
CA SER A 486 -44.66 14.18 -7.20
C SER A 486 -44.99 15.35 -8.15
N GLY A 487 -44.24 16.46 -8.07
CA GLY A 487 -44.37 17.63 -8.93
C GLY A 487 -43.80 17.40 -10.33
N GLY A 488 -44.48 16.59 -11.14
CA GLY A 488 -44.14 16.30 -12.54
C GLY A 488 -44.37 17.47 -13.52
N GLY A 489 -43.69 18.60 -13.30
CA GLY A 489 -43.51 19.66 -14.31
C GLY A 489 -42.07 19.67 -14.85
N ASP A 490 -41.70 20.70 -15.62
CA ASP A 490 -40.39 20.95 -16.27
C ASP A 490 -39.14 20.86 -15.35
N GLY A 491 -39.31 20.60 -14.05
CA GLY A 491 -38.26 20.46 -13.04
C GLY A 491 -38.08 19.05 -12.44
N ALA A 492 -38.83 18.03 -12.88
CA ALA A 492 -38.61 16.65 -12.44
C ALA A 492 -37.37 16.06 -13.11
N LEU A 493 -36.48 15.44 -12.32
CA LEU A 493 -35.27 14.82 -12.83
C LEU A 493 -35.59 13.76 -13.89
N THR A 494 -34.88 13.79 -15.02
CA THR A 494 -34.96 12.80 -16.11
C THR A 494 -33.61 12.16 -16.39
N LEU A 495 -33.60 11.00 -17.06
CA LEU A 495 -32.36 10.35 -17.52
C LEU A 495 -31.55 11.27 -18.45
N ALA A 496 -32.23 12.01 -19.33
CA ALA A 496 -31.57 12.95 -20.24
C ALA A 496 -30.89 14.10 -19.48
N GLN A 497 -31.56 14.69 -18.48
CA GLN A 497 -30.97 15.73 -17.63
C GLN A 497 -29.78 15.19 -16.82
N MET A 498 -29.89 13.98 -16.27
CA MET A 498 -28.79 13.32 -15.57
C MET A 498 -27.56 13.17 -16.48
N GLN A 499 -27.73 12.72 -17.72
CA GLN A 499 -26.63 12.49 -18.65
C GLN A 499 -25.96 13.77 -19.18
N SER A 500 -26.74 14.86 -19.35
CA SER A 500 -26.32 16.04 -20.12
C SER A 500 -26.10 17.32 -19.31
N SER A 501 -26.70 17.45 -18.12
CA SER A 501 -26.80 18.74 -17.43
C SER A 501 -26.45 18.72 -15.94
N LEU A 502 -26.33 17.53 -15.33
CA LEU A 502 -26.00 17.41 -13.92
C LEU A 502 -24.52 17.16 -13.72
N ASP A 503 -23.82 18.23 -13.35
CA ASP A 503 -22.48 18.12 -12.79
C ASP A 503 -22.59 17.86 -11.28
N TYR A 504 -22.56 16.58 -10.91
CA TYR A 504 -22.59 16.15 -9.51
C TYR A 504 -21.36 16.61 -8.73
N VAL A 505 -20.23 16.88 -9.41
CA VAL A 505 -19.02 17.41 -8.79
C VAL A 505 -19.22 18.89 -8.47
N GLN A 506 -19.76 19.67 -9.41
CA GLN A 506 -20.13 21.07 -9.17
C GLN A 506 -21.23 21.20 -8.12
N PHE A 507 -22.24 20.31 -8.14
CA PHE A 507 -23.33 20.30 -7.17
C PHE A 507 -22.85 20.01 -5.74
N CYS A 508 -21.97 19.03 -5.57
CA CYS A 508 -21.33 18.77 -4.27
C CYS A 508 -20.22 19.77 -3.94
N GLY A 509 -19.87 20.62 -4.92
CA GLY A 509 -18.77 21.56 -4.98
C GLY A 509 -17.39 20.90 -5.10
N VAL A 510 -16.49 21.58 -5.80
CA VAL A 510 -15.08 21.18 -5.95
C VAL A 510 -14.32 21.84 -4.80
N ALA A 511 -13.52 21.08 -4.06
CA ALA A 511 -12.49 21.67 -3.22
C ALA A 511 -11.46 22.35 -4.13
N GLN A 512 -11.69 23.62 -4.46
CA GLN A 512 -10.71 24.45 -5.16
C GLN A 512 -9.45 24.52 -4.28
N PRO A 513 -8.24 24.50 -4.86
CA PRO A 513 -7.04 24.77 -4.10
C PRO A 513 -7.23 26.10 -3.37
N VAL A 514 -7.12 26.06 -2.04
CA VAL A 514 -7.25 27.25 -1.21
C VAL A 514 -6.22 28.25 -1.71
N LYS A 515 -6.64 29.48 -2.02
CA LYS A 515 -5.77 30.59 -2.43
C LYS A 515 -6.05 31.78 -1.54
N LEU A 516 -5.65 31.66 -0.28
CA LEU A 516 -5.87 32.71 0.74
C LEU A 516 -4.64 33.60 0.93
N LEU A 517 -3.45 33.07 0.66
CA LEU A 517 -2.19 33.79 0.85
C LEU A 517 -1.62 34.33 -0.47
N HIS A 518 -0.90 35.44 -0.39
CA HIS A 518 -0.11 35.96 -1.50
C HIS A 518 1.10 35.04 -1.79
N PRO A 519 1.60 34.97 -3.04
CA PRO A 519 2.76 34.13 -3.38
C PRO A 519 4.01 34.40 -2.52
N ALA A 520 4.22 35.64 -2.06
CA ALA A 520 5.33 36.00 -1.19
C ALA A 520 5.21 35.46 0.25
N GLU A 521 4.02 34.99 0.64
CA GLU A 521 3.72 34.44 1.95
C GLU A 521 3.75 32.90 1.95
N ARG A 522 4.08 32.29 0.80
CA ARG A 522 4.15 30.85 0.60
C ARG A 522 5.58 30.46 0.25
N ILE A 523 6.27 29.83 1.19
CA ILE A 523 7.69 29.51 1.06
C ILE A 523 7.84 28.14 0.39
N PRO A 524 8.68 28.01 -0.66
CA PRO A 524 9.02 26.71 -1.23
C PRO A 524 9.69 25.81 -0.18
N VAL A 525 9.39 24.52 -0.21
CA VAL A 525 9.96 23.52 0.71
C VAL A 525 11.49 23.57 0.77
N SER A 526 12.16 23.76 -0.37
CA SER A 526 13.63 23.84 -0.47
C SER A 526 14.22 25.09 0.21
N GLU A 527 13.44 26.17 0.31
CA GLU A 527 13.82 27.36 1.06
C GLU A 527 13.65 27.15 2.56
N TYR A 528 12.50 26.61 2.98
CA TYR A 528 12.30 26.28 4.40
C TYR A 528 13.32 25.25 4.91
N ALA A 529 13.70 24.26 4.10
CA ALA A 529 14.73 23.29 4.47
C ALA A 529 16.10 23.94 4.76
N ARG A 530 16.47 24.98 4.01
CA ARG A 530 17.69 25.76 4.26
C ARG A 530 17.60 26.54 5.56
N ILE A 531 16.44 27.13 5.86
CA ILE A 531 16.16 27.84 7.11
C ILE A 531 16.23 26.87 8.30
N ALA A 532 15.61 25.68 8.18
CA ALA A 532 15.62 24.66 9.21
C ALA A 532 17.02 24.08 9.49
N ALA A 533 17.91 24.06 8.49
CA ALA A 533 19.29 23.60 8.65
C ALA A 533 20.20 24.64 9.32
N ASP A 534 19.84 25.93 9.25
CA ASP A 534 20.60 27.01 9.86
C ASP A 534 20.27 27.16 11.36
N ARG A 535 21.15 26.64 12.21
CA ARG A 535 21.03 26.72 13.69
C ARG A 535 21.13 28.15 14.24
N GLY A 536 21.51 29.14 13.42
CA GLY A 536 21.63 30.54 13.82
C GLY A 536 20.37 31.38 13.63
N SER A 537 19.35 30.86 12.94
CA SER A 537 18.15 31.60 12.57
C SER A 537 16.92 31.17 13.40
N PRO A 538 16.57 31.87 14.50
CA PRO A 538 15.44 31.51 15.33
C PRO A 538 14.13 31.68 14.56
N HIS A 539 13.32 30.62 14.50
CA HIS A 539 12.01 30.58 13.85
C HIS A 539 11.09 29.59 14.56
N LEU A 540 9.79 29.67 14.26
CA LEU A 540 8.79 28.71 14.73
C LEU A 540 8.16 28.00 13.54
N LEU A 541 8.10 26.67 13.58
CA LEU A 541 7.31 25.87 12.65
C LEU A 541 6.09 25.30 13.36
N ILE A 542 4.91 25.61 12.82
CA ILE A 542 3.63 25.11 13.30
C ILE A 542 3.13 24.05 12.33
N ASP A 543 2.93 22.84 12.83
CA ASP A 543 2.27 21.76 12.09
C ASP A 543 0.79 21.70 12.45
N VAL A 544 -0.06 22.05 11.50
CA VAL A 544 -1.52 22.16 11.72
C VAL A 544 -2.29 20.90 11.41
N ARG A 545 -1.61 19.77 11.16
CA ARG A 545 -2.30 18.49 11.05
C ARG A 545 -2.89 18.09 12.40
N GLU A 546 -3.92 17.25 12.38
CA GLU A 546 -4.43 16.63 13.60
C GLU A 546 -3.34 15.80 14.31
N LYS A 547 -3.49 15.66 15.63
CA LYS A 547 -2.48 15.05 16.50
C LYS A 547 -2.08 13.65 16.05
N GLU A 548 -3.04 12.89 15.52
CA GLU A 548 -2.87 11.54 15.01
C GLU A 548 -1.93 11.51 13.80
N HIS A 549 -2.07 12.47 12.88
CA HIS A 549 -1.18 12.60 11.73
C HIS A 549 0.22 13.08 12.16
N PHE A 550 0.29 14.02 13.11
CA PHE A 550 1.56 14.53 13.63
C PHE A 550 2.37 13.46 14.38
N GLY A 551 1.69 12.58 15.11
CA GLY A 551 2.31 11.49 15.85
C GLY A 551 2.95 10.41 14.97
N LEU A 552 2.58 10.32 13.68
CA LEU A 552 3.13 9.34 12.75
C LEU A 552 4.45 9.80 12.12
N SER A 553 4.55 11.08 11.78
CA SER A 553 5.75 11.72 11.26
C SER A 553 5.61 13.23 11.39
N ASN A 554 6.71 13.96 11.52
CA ASN A 554 6.74 15.42 11.54
C ASN A 554 8.12 15.94 11.12
N ILE A 555 8.19 17.24 10.80
CA ILE A 555 9.47 17.91 10.58
C ILE A 555 10.10 18.15 11.96
N PRO A 556 11.36 17.75 12.21
CA PRO A 556 12.01 17.97 13.50
C PRO A 556 11.93 19.43 13.96
N GLY A 557 11.53 19.65 15.22
CA GLY A 557 11.37 20.98 15.80
C GLY A 557 10.02 21.66 15.52
N SER A 558 9.12 21.03 14.76
CA SER A 558 7.75 21.53 14.60
C SER A 558 6.90 21.37 15.87
N VAL A 559 6.02 22.34 16.11
CA VAL A 559 5.02 22.34 17.19
C VAL A 559 3.66 21.99 16.60
N ASN A 560 3.00 20.97 17.13
CA ASN A 560 1.67 20.57 16.64
C ASN A 560 0.57 21.48 17.20
N VAL A 561 -0.15 22.17 16.30
CA VAL A 561 -1.33 22.98 16.65
C VAL A 561 -2.44 22.64 15.67
N PRO A 562 -3.28 21.63 15.98
CA PRO A 562 -4.28 21.10 15.05
C PRO A 562 -5.19 22.17 14.42
N ILE A 563 -5.49 22.02 13.12
CA ILE A 563 -6.35 22.94 12.37
C ILE A 563 -7.74 23.10 13.01
N SER A 564 -8.25 22.05 13.64
CA SER A 564 -9.50 22.06 14.40
C SER A 564 -9.55 23.13 15.50
N LEU A 565 -8.41 23.52 16.09
CA LEU A 565 -8.34 24.63 17.06
C LEU A 565 -8.59 25.98 16.42
N PHE A 566 -8.13 26.17 15.18
CA PHE A 566 -8.35 27.40 14.42
C PHE A 566 -9.78 27.51 13.92
N MET A 567 -10.46 26.39 13.65
CA MET A 567 -11.84 26.37 13.13
C MET A 567 -12.94 26.62 14.16
N ARG A 568 -12.63 26.58 15.45
CA ARG A 568 -13.63 26.86 16.50
C ARG A 568 -14.01 28.34 16.51
N PRO A 569 -15.31 28.70 16.57
CA PRO A 569 -15.71 30.09 16.81
C PRO A 569 -15.24 30.52 18.20
N ARG A 570 -14.26 31.42 18.26
CA ARG A 570 -13.75 31.96 19.52
C ARG A 570 -14.61 33.16 19.94
N ALA A 571 -14.91 33.25 21.23
CA ALA A 571 -15.43 34.48 21.82
C ALA A 571 -14.40 35.62 21.62
N PRO A 572 -14.84 36.86 21.37
CA PRO A 572 -13.92 37.99 21.32
C PRO A 572 -13.36 38.20 22.72
N THR A 573 -12.10 38.62 22.79
CA THR A 573 -11.31 38.98 24.00
C THR A 573 -10.63 37.84 24.75
N GLU A 574 -9.37 37.58 24.37
CA GLU A 574 -8.22 37.64 25.29
C GLU A 574 -6.98 37.93 24.44
N ALA A 575 -6.51 39.18 24.50
CA ALA A 575 -5.28 39.61 23.83
C ALA A 575 -4.09 39.07 24.62
N GLY A 576 -3.72 37.81 24.36
CA GLY A 576 -2.61 37.13 24.99
C GLY A 576 -1.88 36.22 24.00
N THR A 577 -0.58 36.02 24.23
CA THR A 577 0.23 35.06 23.48
C THR A 577 -0.37 33.66 23.65
N PRO A 578 -0.62 32.90 22.56
CA PRO A 578 -1.19 31.55 22.69
C PRO A 578 -0.30 30.61 23.53
N ASP A 579 -0.91 29.76 24.36
CA ASP A 579 -0.18 28.85 25.28
C ASP A 579 0.79 27.88 24.60
N TRP A 580 0.56 27.57 23.32
CA TRP A 580 1.42 26.69 22.51
C TRP A 580 2.65 27.41 21.94
N MET A 581 2.72 28.74 22.07
CA MET A 581 3.82 29.54 21.54
C MET A 581 5.01 29.50 22.51
N PRO A 582 6.23 29.16 22.06
CA PRO A 582 7.40 29.15 22.93
C PRO A 582 7.66 30.52 23.56
N ALA A 583 7.82 30.56 24.88
CA ALA A 583 8.01 31.80 25.64
C ALA A 583 9.32 32.53 25.31
N ASP A 584 10.31 31.79 24.78
CA ASP A 584 11.64 32.25 24.40
C ASP A 584 11.75 32.64 22.91
N LEU A 585 10.66 32.57 22.15
CA LEU A 585 10.67 32.91 20.72
C LEU A 585 10.91 34.43 20.52
N PRO A 586 11.99 34.84 19.81
CA PRO A 586 12.29 36.25 19.59
C PRO A 586 11.14 37.05 18.95
N HIS A 587 11.07 38.34 19.26
CA HIS A 587 9.97 39.21 18.80
C HIS A 587 9.84 39.29 17.27
N SER A 588 10.94 39.23 16.53
CA SER A 588 11.00 39.26 15.06
C SER A 588 11.09 37.88 14.41
N ALA A 589 11.12 36.79 15.19
CA ALA A 589 11.31 35.45 14.64
C ALA A 589 10.13 35.05 13.74
N PRO A 590 10.39 34.60 12.49
CA PRO A 590 9.34 34.22 11.55
C PRO A 590 8.57 32.98 12.02
N ILE A 591 7.29 32.91 11.64
CA ILE A 591 6.41 31.77 11.87
C ILE A 591 6.09 31.12 10.53
N TYR A 592 6.39 29.84 10.42
CA TYR A 592 6.08 29.00 9.27
C TYR A 592 4.98 28.01 9.63
N VAL A 593 4.06 27.78 8.71
CA VAL A 593 2.93 26.86 8.91
C VAL A 593 2.97 25.75 7.88
N VAL A 594 2.87 24.51 8.33
CA VAL A 594 2.83 23.32 7.46
C VAL A 594 1.60 22.49 7.75
N CYS A 595 1.00 21.94 6.70
CA CYS A 595 -0.03 20.92 6.81
C CYS A 595 0.31 19.73 5.89
N ARG A 596 -0.67 18.87 5.60
CA ARG A 596 -0.45 17.69 4.75
C ARG A 596 -0.10 18.06 3.30
N VAL A 597 -0.87 18.96 2.67
CA VAL A 597 -0.76 19.27 1.22
C VAL A 597 -0.76 20.76 0.87
N GLY A 598 -0.70 21.67 1.84
CA GLY A 598 -0.63 23.12 1.62
C GLY A 598 -1.97 23.87 1.55
N ASN A 599 -3.10 23.22 1.92
CA ASN A 599 -4.42 23.87 1.96
C ASN A 599 -4.70 24.47 3.35
N ASP A 600 -4.76 23.62 4.38
CA ASP A 600 -5.07 24.05 5.76
C ASP A 600 -4.04 25.03 6.34
N SER A 601 -2.79 24.92 5.88
CA SER A 601 -1.70 25.80 6.30
C SER A 601 -1.95 27.25 5.90
N GLN A 602 -2.61 27.50 4.76
CA GLN A 602 -3.01 28.84 4.35
C GLN A 602 -4.11 29.41 5.26
N ILE A 603 -5.12 28.60 5.59
CA ILE A 603 -6.23 29.01 6.46
C ILE A 603 -5.71 29.33 7.86
N ALA A 604 -4.86 28.47 8.42
CA ALA A 604 -4.22 28.70 9.72
C ALA A 604 -3.34 29.97 9.69
N THR A 605 -2.55 30.18 8.64
CA THR A 605 -1.74 31.39 8.48
C THR A 605 -2.59 32.67 8.52
N GLN A 606 -3.71 32.70 7.80
CA GLN A 606 -4.62 33.85 7.83
C GLN A 606 -5.17 34.10 9.24
N LYS A 607 -5.60 33.05 9.94
CA LYS A 607 -6.09 33.16 11.32
C LYS A 607 -5.01 33.62 12.30
N LEU A 608 -3.76 33.21 12.12
CA LEU A 608 -2.64 33.71 12.92
C LEU A 608 -2.44 35.22 12.72
N LYS A 609 -2.61 35.73 11.50
CA LYS A 609 -2.59 37.18 11.20
C LYS A 609 -3.76 37.92 11.82
N GLU A 610 -4.97 37.36 11.74
CA GLU A 610 -6.17 37.92 12.39
C GLU A 610 -6.02 37.97 13.93
N LEU A 611 -5.25 37.06 14.51
CA LEU A 611 -4.86 37.06 15.93
C LEU A 611 -3.73 38.05 16.26
N GLY A 612 -3.22 38.80 15.28
CA GLY A 612 -2.18 39.82 15.44
C GLY A 612 -0.77 39.26 15.62
N LEU A 613 -0.53 37.98 15.30
CA LEU A 613 0.79 37.36 15.45
C LEU A 613 1.79 37.79 14.38
N ASP A 614 1.33 38.37 13.28
CA ASP A 614 2.15 39.06 12.29
C ASP A 614 2.58 40.46 12.75
N ARG A 615 2.02 40.95 13.86
CA ARG A 615 2.36 42.25 14.48
C ARG A 615 2.30 43.38 13.46
N ASN A 616 1.19 43.48 12.73
CA ASN A 616 0.99 44.47 11.67
C ASN A 616 2.10 44.44 10.59
N GLY A 617 2.68 43.27 10.32
CA GLY A 617 3.71 43.06 9.29
C GLY A 617 5.16 43.14 9.80
N GLU A 618 5.39 43.40 11.09
CA GLU A 618 6.74 43.37 11.69
C GLU A 618 7.32 41.94 11.79
N ARG A 619 6.46 40.92 11.78
CA ARG A 619 6.85 39.51 11.80
C ARG A 619 6.31 38.79 10.57
N PHE A 620 7.18 38.04 9.90
CA PHE A 620 6.75 37.15 8.83
C PHE A 620 5.91 35.99 9.37
N VAL A 621 4.73 35.78 8.78
CA VAL A 621 3.86 34.62 9.01
C VAL A 621 3.43 34.08 7.65
N GLY A 622 3.88 32.88 7.31
CA GLY A 622 3.69 32.27 6.01
C GLY A 622 3.58 30.74 6.07
N ASP A 623 3.16 30.14 4.96
CA ASP A 623 2.98 28.69 4.85
C ASP A 623 4.07 28.02 4.01
N ILE A 624 4.25 26.71 4.20
CA ILE A 624 5.12 25.89 3.35
C ILE A 624 4.30 25.38 2.16
N ASP A 625 4.68 25.79 0.96
CA ASP A 625 3.95 25.39 -0.25
C ASP A 625 4.03 23.88 -0.49
N GLY A 626 2.89 23.27 -0.83
CA GLY A 626 2.74 21.83 -1.02
C GLY A 626 2.81 20.98 0.27
N GLY A 627 3.02 21.60 1.44
CA GLY A 627 3.03 20.93 2.74
C GLY A 627 4.03 19.78 2.85
N LEU A 628 3.71 18.79 3.69
CA LEU A 628 4.56 17.60 3.89
C LEU A 628 4.68 16.71 2.66
N ARG A 629 3.71 16.78 1.73
CA ARG A 629 3.80 16.05 0.46
C ARG A 629 5.01 16.52 -0.34
N ALA A 630 5.19 17.83 -0.43
CA ALA A 630 6.33 18.44 -1.10
C ALA A 630 7.61 18.27 -0.27
N TRP A 631 7.54 18.33 1.07
CA TRP A 631 8.68 17.99 1.95
C TRP A 631 9.23 16.59 1.70
N ARG A 632 8.37 15.58 1.64
CA ARG A 632 8.79 14.22 1.34
C ARG A 632 9.44 14.13 -0.04
N LYS A 633 8.83 14.76 -1.04
CA LYS A 633 9.29 14.67 -2.42
C LYS A 633 10.67 15.31 -2.61
N ASP A 634 10.88 16.49 -2.05
CA ASP A 634 12.00 17.36 -2.42
C ASP A 634 13.08 17.50 -1.34
N VAL A 635 12.83 17.05 -0.10
CA VAL A 635 13.77 17.19 1.03
C VAL A 635 14.07 15.88 1.73
N ASP A 636 13.03 15.16 2.19
CA ASP A 636 13.20 13.89 2.91
C ASP A 636 12.32 12.78 2.32
N PRO A 637 12.83 12.03 1.31
CA PRO A 637 12.12 10.92 0.70
C PRO A 637 11.73 9.80 1.68
N THR A 638 12.39 9.74 2.84
CA THR A 638 12.17 8.71 3.87
C THR A 638 11.03 9.06 4.81
N LEU A 639 10.59 10.33 4.84
CA LEU A 639 9.49 10.77 5.69
C LEU A 639 8.22 9.95 5.39
N PRO A 640 7.65 9.24 6.39
CA PRO A 640 6.36 8.58 6.23
C PRO A 640 5.30 9.61 5.91
N PHE A 641 4.69 9.52 4.73
CA PHE A 641 3.60 10.37 4.30
C PHE A 641 2.36 9.51 4.09
N ILE A 642 1.33 9.78 4.88
CA ILE A 642 0.03 9.09 4.83
C ILE A 642 -0.96 10.01 4.16
#